data_AF-A0AAE2JT94-F1
#
_entry.id   AF-A0AAE2JT94-F1
#
_cell.length_a   1.000
_cell.length_b   1.000
_cell.length_c   1.000
_cell.angle_alpha   90.00
_cell.angle_beta   90.00
_cell.angle_gamma   90.00
#
_symmetry.space_group_name_H-M   'P 1'
#
loop_
_entity.id
_entity.type
_entity.pdbx_description
1 polymer ?
#
loop_
_entity_poly.entity_id
_entity_poly.type
_entity_poly.pdbx_seq_one_letter_code
_entity_poly.pdbx_strand_id
1 'polypeptide(L)'
;MFLYQISFLIPSVLTISCYKTDSNKIDQKPNNNNNSNNDQNQNDQTNQNQNQNHLNNKIDKNDEIQLFNSHFLDINKLKDLTPYQIHKQTKDYITGQKEFNNFVKNNNIDFTLYDHKEYQKNYWELASKLGEYGNIGEDKISKTKFYNPHIPLSYSIKQQKLEQLKDEEIKGLTATDFDFKTLVKTNPFGFLPSNLSQLLSYASFNSLEKLFKIKDIINLKSKHDDIKGSFELLIKTKNKKYYYKTTKDKNNFLKTNEDYFKYIHERSFQLEINVKQWVIDQDEKTLQEIPRLNFANASGTAWVIDRIDNKEDKNNYKLLLATNIHVFSLRKTFDKSIFNNKVSDQKLKEFPVGFYDGKNTKDTDDNRNMKVYLKANRTKKIDNKNGLVETDVDKNESFDAFDVYSQYLVAPYYTPRYSADNIYFKDFSKKSLYFNDNDYLSKTNNSGADFLTLRLKIEKDKLKKLLPSLEKIIGKKEEKDWYVKFSKNKFSSLQTQFYAGYPKNWNPFISGTQFRGLKSKGGLVATQRKILEDIYFRDIWLKYDQKKNKEYNSLNNNWKKYEKPFINNEHGMNLTIADQFSTLYTNIPFGQLALKQGASGSMVIDSSFNVIGILNTEVQDVPGSKYISIPLPEYAGRKFTLPAYVQTNGVILFNSLSNDYLTKNNESPKIIDGLIEKLKEDKLKTISLNP
;
A
#
# COMPACT_ATOMS: atom_id res chain seq x y z
N MET A 1 55.73 -3.51 13.04
CA MET A 1 54.73 -2.93 13.96
C MET A 1 54.23 -1.63 13.36
N PHE A 2 53.08 -1.65 12.68
CA PHE A 2 52.34 -0.47 12.22
C PHE A 2 50.85 -0.88 12.15
N LEU A 3 49.94 -0.01 12.61
CA LEU A 3 48.51 -0.31 12.64
C LEU A 3 47.84 0.10 11.33
N TYR A 4 47.12 -0.83 10.70
CA TYR A 4 46.07 -0.48 9.74
C TYR A 4 44.76 -0.24 10.49
N GLN A 5 44.35 1.02 10.62
CA GLN A 5 42.99 1.35 11.03
C GLN A 5 42.03 1.02 9.88
N ILE A 6 41.16 0.03 10.10
CA ILE A 6 40.06 -0.26 9.17
C ILE A 6 38.91 0.69 9.50
N SER A 7 38.90 1.84 8.82
CA SER A 7 37.81 2.81 8.88
C SER A 7 36.55 2.24 8.22
N PHE A 8 35.59 1.77 9.03
CA PHE A 8 34.28 1.34 8.54
C PHE A 8 33.45 2.53 8.05
N LEU A 9 33.51 2.80 6.75
CA LEU A 9 32.58 3.70 6.06
C LEU A 9 31.20 3.04 6.01
N ILE A 10 30.30 3.48 6.89
CA ILE A 10 28.88 3.12 6.87
C ILE A 10 28.25 3.87 5.69
N PRO A 11 27.61 3.19 4.71
CA PRO A 11 26.91 3.87 3.63
C PRO A 11 25.77 4.73 4.17
N SER A 12 25.73 6.00 3.77
CA SER A 12 24.71 6.96 4.17
C SER A 12 23.32 6.49 3.71
N VAL A 13 22.41 6.29 4.66
CA VAL A 13 21.07 5.77 4.40
C VAL A 13 20.13 6.94 4.08
N LEU A 14 19.50 6.90 2.91
CA LEU A 14 18.32 7.70 2.62
C LEU A 14 17.12 7.18 3.42
N THR A 15 17.10 7.49 4.72
CA THR A 15 15.89 7.42 5.54
C THR A 15 14.98 8.60 5.19
N ILE A 16 13.66 8.43 5.41
CA ILE A 16 12.73 9.56 5.41
C ILE A 16 12.91 10.29 6.75
N SER A 17 13.95 11.10 6.84
CA SER A 17 14.19 11.99 7.97
C SER A 17 13.34 13.25 7.80
N CYS A 18 12.38 13.47 8.70
CA CYS A 18 11.72 14.77 8.82
C CYS A 18 12.77 15.81 9.26
N TYR A 19 13.20 16.67 8.33
CA TYR A 19 14.27 17.63 8.60
C TYR A 19 13.89 18.60 9.72
N LYS A 20 14.81 18.74 10.67
CA LYS A 20 14.71 19.65 11.81
C LYS A 20 15.14 21.06 11.37
N THR A 21 14.22 22.01 11.42
CA THR A 21 14.56 23.44 11.38
C THR A 21 15.05 23.86 12.77
N ASP A 22 16.37 23.99 12.96
CA ASP A 22 16.90 24.65 14.15
C ASP A 22 16.75 26.17 14.05
N SER A 23 16.53 26.80 15.21
CA SER A 23 16.06 28.19 15.31
C SER A 23 17.19 29.21 15.40
N ASN A 24 17.09 30.28 14.60
CA ASN A 24 17.69 31.55 14.94
C ASN A 24 16.68 32.35 15.78
N LYS A 25 17.06 32.68 17.02
CA LYS A 25 16.30 33.59 17.89
C LYS A 25 16.40 35.03 17.38
N ILE A 26 15.30 35.76 17.48
CA ILE A 26 15.33 37.18 17.79
C ILE A 26 14.44 37.36 19.03
N ASP A 27 15.06 37.56 20.19
CA ASP A 27 14.35 37.75 21.44
C ASP A 27 13.82 39.20 21.52
N GLN A 28 12.49 39.37 21.52
CA GLN A 28 11.84 40.55 22.12
C GLN A 28 10.72 40.07 23.05
N LYS A 29 10.77 40.51 24.31
CA LYS A 29 9.80 40.13 25.35
C LYS A 29 8.50 40.92 25.17
N PRO A 30 7.33 40.31 25.41
CA PRO A 30 6.11 41.07 25.64
C PRO A 30 6.20 41.81 26.99
N ASN A 31 5.44 42.89 27.13
CA ASN A 31 5.11 43.44 28.44
C ASN A 31 3.63 43.84 28.46
N ASN A 32 2.93 43.52 29.54
CA ASN A 32 1.50 43.79 29.72
C ASN A 32 1.28 45.32 29.90
N ASN A 33 0.09 45.90 29.70
CA ASN A 33 -1.08 45.68 30.56
C ASN A 33 -2.39 46.31 30.02
N ASN A 34 -3.48 45.57 30.22
CA ASN A 34 -4.78 45.98 30.80
C ASN A 34 -5.71 47.07 30.20
N ASN A 35 -7.00 46.75 30.37
CA ASN A 35 -8.13 47.62 30.75
C ASN A 35 -8.98 48.37 29.69
N SER A 36 -10.00 47.64 29.21
CA SER A 36 -11.42 47.77 29.64
C SER A 36 -12.35 48.89 29.13
N ASN A 37 -13.55 48.42 28.76
CA ASN A 37 -14.89 49.03 28.83
C ASN A 37 -15.45 49.85 27.64
N ASN A 38 -16.71 49.50 27.31
CA ASN A 38 -17.79 50.28 26.70
C ASN A 38 -17.61 50.72 25.21
N ASP A 39 -18.66 50.92 24.40
CA ASP A 39 -20.05 51.32 24.69
C ASP A 39 -21.16 50.53 23.93
N GLN A 40 -22.43 50.92 24.11
CA GLN A 40 -23.66 50.31 23.54
C GLN A 40 -24.37 51.20 22.47
N ASN A 41 -25.52 50.69 21.97
CA ASN A 41 -26.59 51.34 21.17
C ASN A 41 -26.37 51.33 19.63
N GLN A 42 -27.30 50.85 18.78
CA GLN A 42 -28.75 51.18 18.56
C GLN A 42 -28.93 52.56 17.87
N ASN A 43 -29.77 52.76 16.84
CA ASN A 43 -30.71 51.90 16.09
C ASN A 43 -30.93 52.51 14.64
N ASP A 44 -31.84 52.15 13.72
CA ASP A 44 -33.07 51.31 13.72
C ASP A 44 -33.49 50.80 12.29
N GLN A 45 -34.56 49.98 12.25
CA GLN A 45 -35.56 49.66 11.19
C GLN A 45 -35.44 50.11 9.71
N THR A 46 -35.74 49.16 8.81
CA THR A 46 -37.06 49.12 8.10
C THR A 46 -37.37 47.73 7.52
N ASN A 47 -38.66 47.41 7.33
CA ASN A 47 -39.18 46.07 6.94
C ASN A 47 -39.61 45.98 5.47
N GLN A 48 -39.55 44.78 4.89
CA GLN A 48 -40.71 44.22 4.17
C GLN A 48 -40.70 42.68 4.15
N ASN A 49 -41.89 42.08 4.32
CA ASN A 49 -42.11 40.63 4.37
C ASN A 49 -42.40 40.02 3.00
N GLN A 50 -42.09 38.72 2.84
CA GLN A 50 -43.07 37.78 2.27
C GLN A 50 -42.86 36.36 2.83
N ASN A 51 -43.97 35.67 3.13
CA ASN A 51 -43.99 34.36 3.80
C ASN A 51 -43.77 33.19 2.84
N GLN A 52 -43.17 32.09 3.33
CA GLN A 52 -43.65 30.75 2.99
C GLN A 52 -43.37 29.70 4.09
N ASN A 53 -44.41 29.41 4.87
CA ASN A 53 -44.73 28.17 5.57
C ASN A 53 -43.61 27.40 6.33
N HIS A 54 -43.47 27.71 7.63
CA HIS A 54 -42.92 26.79 8.62
C HIS A 54 -43.80 25.52 8.75
N LEU A 55 -43.30 24.37 8.29
CA LEU A 55 -43.82 23.06 8.69
C LEU A 55 -43.16 22.64 10.01
N ASN A 56 -43.69 23.12 11.12
CA ASN A 56 -43.21 22.82 12.48
C ASN A 56 -43.57 21.38 12.90
N ASN A 57 -42.89 20.39 12.32
CA ASN A 57 -42.77 19.08 12.95
C ASN A 57 -41.98 19.23 14.24
N LYS A 58 -42.66 19.12 15.38
CA LYS A 58 -41.99 18.87 16.66
C LYS A 58 -41.14 17.61 16.50
N ILE A 59 -39.83 17.73 16.65
CA ILE A 59 -38.97 16.57 16.85
C ILE A 59 -39.23 16.11 18.28
N ASP A 60 -39.98 15.02 18.44
CA ASP A 60 -40.20 14.42 19.75
C ASP A 60 -38.87 14.02 20.38
N LYS A 61 -38.69 14.39 21.65
CA LYS A 61 -37.40 14.32 22.34
C LYS A 61 -37.05 12.92 22.89
N ASN A 62 -37.84 11.92 22.51
CA ASN A 62 -37.83 10.57 23.09
C ASN A 62 -37.64 9.50 22.00
N ASP A 63 -36.43 9.43 21.45
CA ASP A 63 -35.83 8.16 21.00
C ASP A 63 -34.32 8.38 20.76
N GLU A 64 -33.53 8.37 21.85
CA GLU A 64 -32.08 8.24 21.72
C GLU A 64 -31.76 6.83 21.21
N ILE A 65 -31.59 6.71 19.89
CA ILE A 65 -31.20 5.47 19.21
C ILE A 65 -29.93 4.92 19.88
N GLN A 66 -30.07 3.84 20.64
CA GLN A 66 -28.95 3.24 21.37
C GLN A 66 -27.94 2.65 20.37
N LEU A 67 -26.84 3.37 20.19
CA LEU A 67 -25.74 2.93 19.34
C LEU A 67 -24.79 2.01 20.12
N PHE A 68 -24.35 0.94 19.48
CA PHE A 68 -23.45 -0.07 20.05
C PHE A 68 -22.25 -0.32 19.13
N ASN A 69 -21.21 -0.98 19.66
CA ASN A 69 -20.06 -1.45 18.88
C ASN A 69 -20.07 -2.98 18.71
N SER A 70 -20.62 -3.71 19.68
CA SER A 70 -20.74 -5.17 19.69
C SER A 70 -22.19 -5.64 19.78
N HIS A 71 -22.44 -6.87 19.36
CA HIS A 71 -23.70 -7.62 19.52
C HIS A 71 -25.00 -6.90 19.11
N PHE A 72 -24.98 -6.16 17.98
CA PHE A 72 -26.08 -5.30 17.56
C PHE A 72 -26.61 -5.55 16.14
N LEU A 73 -25.96 -6.39 15.33
CA LEU A 73 -26.41 -6.72 13.96
C LEU A 73 -26.87 -8.17 13.86
N ASP A 74 -27.96 -8.44 13.14
CA ASP A 74 -28.39 -9.83 12.88
C ASP A 74 -27.33 -10.59 12.06
N ILE A 75 -27.03 -11.83 12.47
CA ILE A 75 -25.97 -12.64 11.83
C ILE A 75 -26.24 -13.02 10.38
N ASN A 76 -27.45 -12.88 9.86
CA ASN A 76 -27.72 -13.00 8.43
C ASN A 76 -27.41 -11.70 7.70
N LYS A 77 -27.91 -10.56 8.21
CA LYS A 77 -27.55 -9.21 7.69
C LYS A 77 -26.03 -9.01 7.64
N LEU A 78 -25.29 -9.54 8.61
CA LEU A 78 -23.82 -9.48 8.62
C LEU A 78 -23.14 -10.18 7.43
N LYS A 79 -23.75 -11.21 6.82
CA LYS A 79 -23.16 -11.95 5.69
C LYS A 79 -23.21 -11.15 4.39
N ASP A 80 -24.21 -10.29 4.25
CA ASP A 80 -24.50 -9.50 3.05
C ASP A 80 -23.83 -8.11 3.09
N LEU A 81 -23.20 -7.75 4.21
CA LEU A 81 -22.51 -6.47 4.42
C LEU A 81 -20.99 -6.62 4.30
N THR A 82 -20.35 -5.69 3.60
CA THR A 82 -18.88 -5.56 3.62
C THR A 82 -18.36 -5.09 4.99
N PRO A 83 -17.10 -5.37 5.35
CA PRO A 83 -16.48 -4.83 6.57
C PRO A 83 -16.56 -3.30 6.69
N TYR A 84 -16.52 -2.58 5.57
CA TYR A 84 -16.70 -1.13 5.52
C TYR A 84 -18.14 -0.71 5.92
N GLN A 85 -19.16 -1.38 5.40
CA GLN A 85 -20.56 -1.10 5.78
C GLN A 85 -20.88 -1.52 7.21
N ILE A 86 -20.26 -2.59 7.73
CA ILE A 86 -20.38 -2.99 9.15
C ILE A 86 -19.77 -1.91 10.04
N HIS A 87 -18.58 -1.41 9.71
CA HIS A 87 -17.93 -0.34 10.48
C HIS A 87 -18.80 0.91 10.60
N LYS A 88 -19.44 1.35 9.51
CA LYS A 88 -20.27 2.56 9.51
C LYS A 88 -21.55 2.48 10.35
N GLN A 89 -21.91 1.29 10.83
CA GLN A 89 -23.04 1.09 11.73
C GLN A 89 -22.62 1.06 13.22
N THR A 90 -21.33 1.13 13.56
CA THR A 90 -20.88 1.14 14.97
C THR A 90 -20.98 2.53 15.60
N LYS A 91 -21.21 2.59 16.91
CA LYS A 91 -21.22 3.82 17.70
C LYS A 91 -19.95 4.65 17.48
N ASP A 92 -18.78 4.01 17.56
CA ASP A 92 -17.49 4.71 17.46
C ASP A 92 -17.34 5.44 16.12
N TYR A 93 -17.79 4.84 15.01
CA TYR A 93 -17.78 5.50 13.71
C TYR A 93 -18.80 6.65 13.65
N ILE A 94 -20.05 6.41 14.05
CA ILE A 94 -21.15 7.38 13.91
C ILE A 94 -20.92 8.62 14.80
N THR A 95 -20.48 8.41 16.04
CA THR A 95 -20.13 9.51 16.97
C THR A 95 -18.81 10.14 16.56
N GLY A 96 -17.78 9.33 16.28
CA GLY A 96 -16.45 9.81 15.88
C GLY A 96 -16.45 10.66 14.61
N GLN A 97 -17.31 10.38 13.63
CA GLN A 97 -17.40 11.19 12.42
C GLN A 97 -17.98 12.59 12.71
N LYS A 98 -18.93 12.71 13.65
CA LYS A 98 -19.47 14.01 14.09
C LYS A 98 -18.43 14.80 14.88
N GLU A 99 -17.79 14.14 15.85
CA GLU A 99 -16.70 14.72 16.66
C GLU A 99 -15.56 15.25 15.77
N PHE A 100 -15.12 14.47 14.78
CA PHE A 100 -13.97 14.84 13.93
C PHE A 100 -14.28 16.04 13.03
N ASN A 101 -15.47 16.10 12.41
CA ASN A 101 -15.85 17.28 11.61
C ASN A 101 -15.99 18.55 12.46
N ASN A 102 -16.52 18.44 13.68
CA ASN A 102 -16.59 19.58 14.61
C ASN A 102 -15.18 20.00 15.10
N PHE A 103 -14.31 19.03 15.38
CA PHE A 103 -12.95 19.27 15.85
C PHE A 103 -12.09 20.05 14.83
N VAL A 104 -12.08 19.64 13.55
CA VAL A 104 -11.26 20.34 12.53
C VAL A 104 -11.76 21.74 12.23
N LYS A 105 -13.09 21.95 12.25
CA LYS A 105 -13.73 23.26 12.06
C LYS A 105 -13.42 24.21 13.21
N ASN A 106 -13.74 23.81 14.45
CA ASN A 106 -13.67 24.70 15.60
C ASN A 106 -12.25 25.12 16.01
N ASN A 107 -11.22 24.40 15.52
CA ASN A 107 -9.81 24.69 15.79
C ASN A 107 -9.06 25.27 14.56
N ASN A 108 -9.77 25.64 13.48
CA ASN A 108 -9.20 26.25 12.27
C ASN A 108 -7.97 25.51 11.70
N ILE A 109 -8.02 24.17 11.68
CA ILE A 109 -6.85 23.34 11.35
C ILE A 109 -6.45 23.50 9.86
N ASP A 110 -5.18 23.81 9.60
CA ASP A 110 -4.62 23.86 8.25
C ASP A 110 -3.19 23.30 8.16
N PHE A 111 -3.10 22.00 7.86
CA PHE A 111 -1.84 21.29 7.64
C PHE A 111 -1.11 21.67 6.35
N THR A 112 -1.69 22.54 5.51
CA THR A 112 -0.96 23.16 4.39
C THR A 112 -0.19 24.41 4.80
N LEU A 113 -0.39 24.92 6.02
CA LEU A 113 0.33 26.06 6.60
C LEU A 113 1.10 25.73 7.88
N TYR A 114 0.55 24.88 8.77
CA TYR A 114 1.11 24.64 10.10
C TYR A 114 1.07 23.16 10.53
N ASP A 115 2.08 22.70 11.28
CA ASP A 115 2.17 21.33 11.81
C ASP A 115 1.08 20.96 12.84
N HIS A 116 0.43 21.96 13.44
CA HIS A 116 -0.61 21.83 14.48
C HIS A 116 -0.29 20.80 15.58
N LYS A 117 0.89 20.92 16.18
CA LYS A 117 1.48 19.93 17.12
C LYS A 117 0.61 19.70 18.36
N GLU A 118 -0.03 20.77 18.81
CA GLU A 118 -1.04 20.81 19.88
C GLU A 118 -2.29 19.96 19.59
N TYR A 119 -2.68 19.81 18.31
CA TYR A 119 -3.89 19.10 17.90
C TYR A 119 -3.64 17.66 17.41
N GLN A 120 -2.37 17.28 17.16
CA GLN A 120 -1.98 15.96 16.62
C GLN A 120 -2.65 14.79 17.36
N LYS A 121 -2.58 14.75 18.71
CA LYS A 121 -3.16 13.65 19.49
C LYS A 121 -4.65 13.46 19.20
N ASN A 122 -5.43 14.53 19.36
CA ASN A 122 -6.89 14.48 19.23
C ASN A 122 -7.31 14.16 17.78
N TYR A 123 -6.59 14.70 16.79
CA TYR A 123 -6.78 14.37 15.38
C TYR A 123 -6.67 12.87 15.12
N TRP A 124 -5.61 12.22 15.63
CA TRP A 124 -5.37 10.80 15.38
C TRP A 124 -6.22 9.87 16.27
N GLU A 125 -6.60 10.28 17.48
CA GLU A 125 -7.62 9.58 18.26
C GLU A 125 -8.96 9.53 17.50
N LEU A 126 -9.38 10.65 16.90
CA LEU A 126 -10.62 10.72 16.12
C LEU A 126 -10.51 9.96 14.78
N ALA A 127 -9.39 10.08 14.07
CA ALA A 127 -9.13 9.29 12.85
C ALA A 127 -9.14 7.77 13.11
N SER A 128 -8.64 7.32 14.27
CA SER A 128 -8.62 5.90 14.65
C SER A 128 -10.02 5.30 14.77
N LYS A 129 -11.04 6.10 15.13
CA LYS A 129 -12.45 5.69 15.20
C LYS A 129 -13.08 5.44 13.82
N LEU A 130 -12.50 5.99 12.75
CA LEU A 130 -13.03 5.89 11.38
C LEU A 130 -12.26 4.90 10.49
N GLY A 131 -10.99 4.62 10.83
CA GLY A 131 -10.09 3.78 10.03
C GLY A 131 -9.64 4.40 8.69
N GLU A 132 -10.19 5.56 8.30
CA GLU A 132 -9.84 6.34 7.10
C GLU A 132 -9.80 7.85 7.44
N TYR A 133 -8.92 8.61 6.76
CA TYR A 133 -8.81 10.07 6.91
C TYR A 133 -8.51 10.77 5.57
N GLY A 134 -8.65 12.11 5.51
CA GLY A 134 -8.46 12.92 4.29
C GLY A 134 -9.74 13.15 3.46
N ASN A 135 -10.84 12.45 3.80
CA ASN A 135 -12.20 12.72 3.32
C ASN A 135 -12.99 13.65 4.28
N ILE A 136 -12.36 14.17 5.33
CA ILE A 136 -12.97 15.05 6.34
C ILE A 136 -12.96 16.49 5.83
N GLY A 137 -14.07 17.22 5.98
CA GLY A 137 -14.30 18.52 5.36
C GLY A 137 -15.38 18.47 4.28
N GLU A 138 -16.13 19.56 4.14
CA GLU A 138 -17.33 19.62 3.29
C GLU A 138 -16.99 19.77 1.80
N ASP A 139 -16.00 20.59 1.48
CA ASP A 139 -15.47 20.82 0.13
C ASP A 139 -14.04 20.26 -0.06
N LYS A 140 -13.50 20.34 -1.27
CA LYS A 140 -12.17 19.80 -1.62
C LYS A 140 -11.00 20.59 -1.01
N ILE A 141 -11.14 21.90 -0.83
CA ILE A 141 -10.13 22.79 -0.22
C ILE A 141 -10.02 22.45 1.28
N SER A 142 -11.15 22.42 1.98
CA SER A 142 -11.24 22.00 3.39
C SER A 142 -10.60 20.62 3.61
N LYS A 143 -10.90 19.63 2.76
CA LYS A 143 -10.27 18.30 2.83
C LYS A 143 -8.75 18.32 2.64
N THR A 144 -8.22 19.27 1.87
CA THR A 144 -6.77 19.43 1.68
C THR A 144 -6.12 20.15 2.87
N LYS A 145 -6.74 21.20 3.42
CA LYS A 145 -6.31 21.85 4.67
C LYS A 145 -6.31 20.87 5.85
N PHE A 146 -7.35 20.03 5.96
CA PHE A 146 -7.48 19.04 7.03
C PHE A 146 -6.67 17.74 6.80
N TYR A 147 -5.88 17.63 5.72
CA TYR A 147 -5.06 16.43 5.45
C TYR A 147 -3.73 16.48 6.21
N ASN A 148 -3.61 15.70 7.28
CA ASN A 148 -2.36 15.59 8.04
C ASN A 148 -1.38 14.61 7.34
N PRO A 149 -0.16 15.05 6.96
CA PRO A 149 0.83 14.17 6.34
C PRO A 149 1.65 13.37 7.37
N HIS A 150 1.64 13.75 8.65
CA HIS A 150 2.50 13.21 9.70
C HIS A 150 1.81 12.07 10.47
N ILE A 151 1.81 10.86 9.90
CA ILE A 151 1.01 9.72 10.38
C ILE A 151 1.73 8.93 11.49
N PRO A 152 1.22 8.91 12.73
CA PRO A 152 1.73 8.06 13.81
C PRO A 152 1.18 6.64 13.72
N LEU A 153 2.04 5.64 13.88
CA LEU A 153 1.66 4.24 13.63
C LEU A 153 0.72 3.65 14.72
N SER A 154 0.74 4.25 15.92
CA SER A 154 0.01 3.83 17.11
C SER A 154 -1.53 3.99 17.03
N TYR A 155 -2.03 4.85 16.14
CA TYR A 155 -3.46 5.19 16.01
C TYR A 155 -4.20 4.40 14.91
N SER A 156 -3.65 3.25 14.53
CA SER A 156 -4.33 2.28 13.67
C SER A 156 -5.62 1.75 14.30
N ILE A 157 -6.71 1.63 13.52
CA ILE A 157 -7.93 0.94 13.99
C ILE A 157 -7.60 -0.54 14.28
N LYS A 158 -8.26 -1.11 15.29
CA LYS A 158 -8.07 -2.49 15.75
C LYS A 158 -9.32 -3.31 15.47
N GLN A 159 -9.12 -4.57 15.12
CA GLN A 159 -10.24 -5.50 14.87
C GLN A 159 -10.98 -5.80 16.18
N GLN A 160 -12.30 -5.56 16.22
CA GLN A 160 -13.14 -6.03 17.31
C GLN A 160 -13.23 -7.57 17.28
N LYS A 161 -13.23 -8.20 18.45
CA LYS A 161 -13.28 -9.65 18.66
C LYS A 161 -14.05 -9.97 19.93
N LEU A 162 -14.47 -11.22 20.09
CA LEU A 162 -15.00 -11.72 21.36
C LEU A 162 -13.93 -11.68 22.45
N GLU A 163 -14.36 -11.66 23.71
CA GLU A 163 -13.46 -11.74 24.87
C GLU A 163 -12.61 -13.03 24.79
N GLN A 164 -11.36 -12.95 25.25
CA GLN A 164 -10.46 -14.11 25.22
C GLN A 164 -10.94 -15.21 26.17
N LEU A 165 -11.20 -16.39 25.61
CA LEU A 165 -11.52 -17.59 26.38
C LEU A 165 -10.25 -18.16 27.02
N LYS A 166 -10.30 -18.45 28.32
CA LYS A 166 -9.24 -19.14 29.06
C LYS A 166 -9.55 -20.63 29.20
N ASP A 167 -8.52 -21.46 29.32
CA ASP A 167 -8.66 -22.93 29.34
C ASP A 167 -9.32 -23.44 30.63
N GLU A 168 -9.23 -22.69 31.73
CA GLU A 168 -9.92 -23.01 32.98
C GLU A 168 -11.45 -22.83 32.85
N GLU A 169 -11.91 -21.93 31.98
CA GLU A 169 -13.35 -21.68 31.81
C GLU A 169 -14.09 -22.82 31.11
N ILE A 170 -13.35 -23.67 30.37
CA ILE A 170 -13.83 -24.86 29.66
C ILE A 170 -13.42 -26.19 30.34
N LYS A 171 -12.67 -26.15 31.45
CA LYS A 171 -12.26 -27.36 32.18
C LYS A 171 -13.49 -28.19 32.59
N GLY A 172 -13.56 -29.44 32.13
CA GLY A 172 -14.69 -30.35 32.36
C GLY A 172 -15.88 -30.18 31.40
N LEU A 173 -15.84 -29.25 30.43
CA LEU A 173 -16.87 -29.14 29.40
C LEU A 173 -16.55 -30.07 28.21
N THR A 174 -17.55 -30.82 27.77
CA THR A 174 -17.47 -31.55 26.49
C THR A 174 -17.83 -30.62 25.33
N ALA A 175 -17.09 -30.70 24.22
CA ALA A 175 -17.39 -29.93 23.02
C ALA A 175 -18.68 -30.42 22.37
N THR A 176 -19.64 -29.51 22.21
CA THR A 176 -20.86 -29.71 21.41
C THR A 176 -20.51 -29.56 19.93
N ASP A 177 -21.03 -30.44 19.08
CA ASP A 177 -20.76 -30.37 17.64
C ASP A 177 -21.65 -29.30 16.96
N PHE A 178 -21.10 -28.60 15.98
CA PHE A 178 -21.77 -27.53 15.23
C PHE A 178 -21.02 -27.28 13.91
N ASP A 179 -21.73 -27.20 12.78
CA ASP A 179 -21.09 -26.98 11.49
C ASP A 179 -20.79 -25.49 11.23
N PHE A 180 -19.54 -25.10 11.46
CA PHE A 180 -19.03 -23.77 11.18
C PHE A 180 -18.78 -23.48 9.67
N LYS A 181 -18.93 -24.45 8.75
CA LYS A 181 -18.60 -24.26 7.31
C LYS A 181 -19.32 -23.07 6.69
N THR A 182 -20.63 -22.96 6.89
CA THR A 182 -21.43 -21.85 6.35
C THR A 182 -20.98 -20.51 6.93
N LEU A 183 -20.79 -20.41 8.26
CA LEU A 183 -20.36 -19.16 8.91
C LEU A 183 -18.99 -18.70 8.42
N VAL A 184 -18.04 -19.61 8.21
CA VAL A 184 -16.70 -19.29 7.69
C VAL A 184 -16.78 -18.92 6.21
N LYS A 185 -17.51 -19.70 5.39
CA LYS A 185 -17.66 -19.45 3.95
C LYS A 185 -18.33 -18.10 3.65
N THR A 186 -19.29 -17.66 4.47
CA THR A 186 -20.00 -16.38 4.30
C THR A 186 -19.50 -15.30 5.27
N ASN A 187 -18.25 -15.37 5.73
CA ASN A 187 -17.69 -14.36 6.63
C ASN A 187 -17.18 -13.15 5.83
N PRO A 188 -17.77 -11.94 5.98
CA PRO A 188 -17.27 -10.74 5.29
C PRO A 188 -15.85 -10.34 5.72
N PHE A 189 -15.42 -10.77 6.92
CA PHE A 189 -14.06 -10.51 7.42
C PHE A 189 -13.03 -11.55 6.92
N GLY A 190 -13.45 -12.58 6.19
CA GLY A 190 -12.56 -13.62 5.64
C GLY A 190 -12.42 -14.87 6.50
N PHE A 191 -11.48 -15.74 6.11
CA PHE A 191 -11.52 -17.17 6.43
C PHE A 191 -10.67 -17.65 7.62
N LEU A 192 -10.16 -16.76 8.47
CA LEU A 192 -9.37 -17.15 9.65
C LEU A 192 -10.23 -17.44 10.88
N PRO A 193 -9.71 -18.25 11.83
CA PRO A 193 -10.25 -18.35 13.20
C PRO A 193 -10.48 -16.98 13.88
N SER A 194 -9.54 -16.04 13.73
CA SER A 194 -9.72 -14.69 14.29
C SER A 194 -10.77 -13.84 13.56
N ASN A 195 -11.07 -14.11 12.29
CA ASN A 195 -12.17 -13.43 11.58
C ASN A 195 -13.54 -13.99 12.00
N LEU A 196 -13.63 -15.26 12.42
CA LEU A 196 -14.84 -15.83 12.99
C LEU A 196 -15.15 -15.24 14.37
N SER A 197 -14.12 -15.02 15.21
CA SER A 197 -14.24 -14.24 16.45
C SER A 197 -14.74 -12.80 16.19
N GLN A 198 -14.24 -12.16 15.14
CA GLN A 198 -14.64 -10.81 14.73
C GLN A 198 -16.12 -10.76 14.29
N LEU A 199 -16.56 -11.68 13.43
CA LEU A 199 -17.96 -11.80 12.99
C LEU A 199 -18.91 -11.96 14.18
N LEU A 200 -18.61 -12.87 15.09
CA LEU A 200 -19.45 -13.16 16.26
C LEU A 200 -19.49 -12.01 17.28
N SER A 201 -18.50 -11.10 17.28
CA SER A 201 -18.49 -9.90 18.12
C SER A 201 -19.51 -8.83 17.68
N TYR A 202 -19.89 -8.80 16.40
CA TYR A 202 -20.92 -7.89 15.89
C TYR A 202 -22.33 -8.51 15.93
N ALA A 203 -22.41 -9.85 15.91
CA ALA A 203 -23.66 -10.60 15.85
C ALA A 203 -24.49 -10.46 17.14
N SER A 204 -25.75 -10.07 17.01
CA SER A 204 -26.66 -9.85 18.14
C SER A 204 -27.09 -11.16 18.81
N PHE A 205 -27.25 -11.12 20.13
CA PHE A 205 -27.62 -12.30 20.93
C PHE A 205 -28.90 -12.97 20.38
N ASN A 206 -29.95 -12.21 20.07
CA ASN A 206 -31.21 -12.72 19.49
C ASN A 206 -31.02 -13.48 18.15
N SER A 207 -29.95 -13.20 17.39
CA SER A 207 -29.62 -13.90 16.14
C SER A 207 -28.72 -15.12 16.38
N LEU A 208 -27.83 -15.04 17.37
CA LEU A 208 -26.98 -16.13 17.84
C LEU A 208 -27.79 -17.23 18.56
N GLU A 209 -28.81 -16.85 19.33
CA GLU A 209 -29.77 -17.75 19.98
C GLU A 209 -30.46 -18.67 18.96
N LYS A 210 -31.01 -18.08 17.89
CA LYS A 210 -31.62 -18.82 16.77
C LYS A 210 -30.63 -19.75 16.08
N LEU A 211 -29.39 -19.28 15.88
CA LEU A 211 -28.33 -20.02 15.19
C LEU A 211 -27.84 -21.24 15.97
N PHE A 212 -27.56 -21.07 17.27
CA PHE A 212 -27.05 -22.15 18.13
C PHE A 212 -28.15 -22.95 18.85
N LYS A 213 -29.43 -22.56 18.68
CA LYS A 213 -30.61 -23.13 19.38
C LYS A 213 -30.50 -23.02 20.91
N ILE A 214 -29.96 -21.90 21.37
CA ILE A 214 -29.81 -21.51 22.78
C ILE A 214 -30.77 -20.36 23.09
N LYS A 215 -31.21 -20.20 24.35
CA LYS A 215 -31.94 -19.02 24.86
C LYS A 215 -31.17 -18.34 25.99
N ASP A 216 -31.45 -17.06 26.22
CA ASP A 216 -30.88 -16.24 27.30
C ASP A 216 -29.35 -16.13 27.23
N ILE A 217 -28.79 -15.86 26.05
CA ILE A 217 -27.35 -15.63 25.88
C ILE A 217 -26.94 -14.31 26.55
N ILE A 218 -25.94 -14.36 27.43
CA ILE A 218 -25.43 -13.20 28.19
C ILE A 218 -23.97 -12.85 27.89
N ASN A 219 -23.16 -13.79 27.40
CA ASN A 219 -21.75 -13.54 27.03
C ASN A 219 -21.27 -14.62 26.03
N LEU A 220 -20.39 -14.24 25.10
CA LEU A 220 -19.62 -15.16 24.25
C LEU A 220 -18.11 -14.85 24.38
N LYS A 221 -17.30 -15.88 24.67
CA LYS A 221 -15.84 -15.81 24.63
C LYS A 221 -15.27 -16.72 23.55
N SER A 222 -14.11 -16.38 22.99
CA SER A 222 -13.43 -17.25 22.01
C SER A 222 -11.93 -17.41 22.24
N LYS A 223 -11.39 -18.55 21.84
CA LYS A 223 -9.95 -18.80 21.70
C LYS A 223 -9.69 -19.19 20.24
N HIS A 224 -8.71 -18.54 19.60
CA HIS A 224 -8.46 -18.68 18.18
C HIS A 224 -6.96 -18.74 17.87
N ASP A 225 -6.54 -19.70 17.04
CA ASP A 225 -5.16 -19.88 16.60
C ASP A 225 -5.10 -19.80 15.07
N ASP A 226 -4.63 -18.65 14.57
CA ASP A 226 -4.48 -18.39 13.13
C ASP A 226 -3.34 -19.20 12.47
N ILE A 227 -2.45 -19.81 13.26
CA ILE A 227 -1.32 -20.60 12.77
C ILE A 227 -1.76 -22.05 12.58
N LYS A 228 -2.47 -22.61 13.57
CA LYS A 228 -2.99 -23.99 13.55
C LYS A 228 -4.36 -24.12 12.86
N GLY A 229 -5.09 -23.02 12.68
CA GLY A 229 -6.41 -23.05 12.05
C GLY A 229 -7.48 -23.64 12.97
N SER A 230 -7.44 -23.32 14.26
CA SER A 230 -8.41 -23.79 15.26
C SER A 230 -9.19 -22.65 15.90
N PHE A 231 -10.49 -22.85 16.09
CA PHE A 231 -11.40 -21.92 16.73
C PHE A 231 -12.24 -22.61 17.81
N GLU A 232 -12.35 -21.97 18.96
CA GLU A 232 -13.08 -22.43 20.14
C GLU A 232 -13.98 -21.31 20.66
N LEU A 233 -15.21 -21.65 21.04
CA LEU A 233 -16.26 -20.72 21.44
C LEU A 233 -16.94 -21.21 22.72
N LEU A 234 -17.07 -20.32 23.70
CA LEU A 234 -17.84 -20.53 24.92
C LEU A 234 -19.02 -19.54 24.93
N ILE A 235 -20.24 -20.06 24.82
CA ILE A 235 -21.47 -19.30 25.00
C ILE A 235 -21.96 -19.51 26.43
N LYS A 236 -22.25 -18.42 27.14
CA LYS A 236 -22.82 -18.44 28.49
C LYS A 236 -24.26 -17.94 28.45
N THR A 237 -25.15 -18.69 29.08
CA THR A 237 -26.49 -18.22 29.48
C THR A 237 -26.51 -18.01 30.99
N LYS A 238 -27.63 -17.51 31.53
CA LYS A 238 -27.86 -17.39 32.99
C LYS A 238 -27.60 -18.71 33.74
N ASN A 239 -27.95 -19.84 33.13
CA ASN A 239 -28.02 -21.15 33.80
C ASN A 239 -27.01 -22.18 33.28
N LYS A 240 -26.41 -22.00 32.09
CA LYS A 240 -25.59 -23.03 31.45
C LYS A 240 -24.47 -22.46 30.56
N LYS A 241 -23.35 -23.19 30.52
CA LYS A 241 -22.25 -23.01 29.55
C LYS A 241 -22.42 -23.96 28.37
N TYR A 242 -22.15 -23.48 27.15
CA TYR A 242 -22.09 -24.27 25.92
C TYR A 242 -20.75 -24.05 25.24
N TYR A 243 -20.02 -25.12 24.94
CA TYR A 243 -18.67 -25.07 24.38
C TYR A 243 -18.65 -25.73 23.00
N TYR A 244 -18.06 -25.05 22.02
CA TYR A 244 -17.99 -25.48 20.62
C TYR A 244 -16.54 -25.37 20.10
N LYS A 245 -16.13 -26.28 19.21
CA LYS A 245 -14.77 -26.31 18.66
C LYS A 245 -14.73 -26.77 17.20
N THR A 246 -13.95 -26.07 16.37
CA THR A 246 -13.66 -26.43 14.98
C THR A 246 -12.18 -26.29 14.65
N THR A 247 -11.70 -27.10 13.70
CA THR A 247 -10.35 -27.02 13.10
C THR A 247 -10.46 -26.98 11.58
N LYS A 248 -9.35 -26.66 10.90
CA LYS A 248 -9.21 -26.72 9.44
C LYS A 248 -9.58 -28.09 8.85
N ASP A 249 -9.34 -29.17 9.60
CA ASP A 249 -9.63 -30.55 9.18
C ASP A 249 -11.14 -30.84 9.21
N LYS A 250 -11.86 -30.30 10.21
CA LYS A 250 -13.34 -30.34 10.25
C LYS A 250 -14.00 -29.38 9.25
N ASN A 251 -13.33 -28.26 8.93
CA ASN A 251 -13.88 -27.18 8.12
C ASN A 251 -12.83 -26.67 7.11
N ASN A 252 -12.86 -27.23 5.91
CA ASN A 252 -11.94 -26.91 4.81
C ASN A 252 -11.99 -25.45 4.32
N PHE A 253 -13.01 -24.67 4.66
CA PHE A 253 -13.04 -23.23 4.40
C PHE A 253 -12.13 -22.45 5.36
N LEU A 254 -11.92 -22.95 6.59
CA LEU A 254 -11.09 -22.32 7.62
C LEU A 254 -9.60 -22.40 7.24
N LYS A 255 -8.88 -21.27 7.32
CA LYS A 255 -7.50 -21.14 6.84
C LYS A 255 -6.49 -20.83 7.95
N THR A 256 -5.23 -21.13 7.67
CA THR A 256 -4.07 -20.72 8.45
C THR A 256 -3.33 -19.56 7.78
N ASN A 257 -2.46 -18.85 8.50
CA ASN A 257 -1.56 -17.84 7.92
C ASN A 257 -0.78 -18.37 6.71
N GLU A 258 -0.40 -19.65 6.74
CA GLU A 258 0.39 -20.29 5.69
C GLU A 258 -0.35 -20.39 4.36
N ASP A 259 -1.67 -20.63 4.37
CA ASP A 259 -2.47 -20.68 3.13
C ASP A 259 -2.36 -19.36 2.34
N TYR A 260 -2.35 -18.22 3.04
CA TYR A 260 -2.23 -16.89 2.44
C TYR A 260 -0.80 -16.61 1.94
N PHE A 261 0.22 -16.93 2.74
CA PHE A 261 1.61 -16.74 2.32
C PHE A 261 2.03 -17.67 1.17
N LYS A 262 1.51 -18.91 1.14
CA LYS A 262 1.67 -19.84 0.03
C LYS A 262 0.99 -19.32 -1.24
N TYR A 263 -0.23 -18.80 -1.14
CA TYR A 263 -0.93 -18.19 -2.28
C TYR A 263 -0.12 -17.04 -2.90
N ILE A 264 0.48 -16.18 -2.08
CA ILE A 264 1.38 -15.11 -2.56
C ILE A 264 2.67 -15.69 -3.17
N HIS A 265 3.35 -16.61 -2.48
CA HIS A 265 4.59 -17.23 -2.94
C HIS A 265 4.44 -17.91 -4.30
N GLU A 266 3.33 -18.62 -4.50
CA GLU A 266 3.02 -19.30 -5.76
C GLU A 266 3.03 -18.38 -6.97
N ARG A 267 2.63 -17.12 -6.78
CA ARG A 267 2.37 -16.12 -7.84
C ARG A 267 3.43 -15.04 -7.96
N SER A 268 4.41 -15.00 -7.05
CA SER A 268 5.41 -13.92 -6.93
C SER A 268 6.85 -14.40 -7.03
N PHE A 269 7.71 -13.55 -7.58
CA PHE A 269 9.15 -13.76 -7.74
C PHE A 269 9.94 -12.45 -7.54
N GLN A 270 11.22 -12.56 -7.26
CA GLN A 270 12.17 -11.46 -7.36
C GLN A 270 12.43 -11.20 -8.85
N LEU A 271 12.27 -9.96 -9.30
CA LEU A 271 12.71 -9.47 -10.61
C LEU A 271 14.02 -8.70 -10.43
N GLU A 272 15.01 -8.99 -11.27
CA GLU A 272 16.34 -8.37 -11.25
C GLU A 272 16.65 -7.70 -12.60
N ILE A 273 17.15 -6.47 -12.55
CA ILE A 273 17.40 -5.61 -13.70
C ILE A 273 18.83 -5.05 -13.59
N ASN A 274 19.68 -5.39 -14.56
CA ASN A 274 21.07 -4.94 -14.62
C ASN A 274 21.21 -3.87 -15.72
N VAL A 275 21.52 -2.64 -15.34
CA VAL A 275 21.62 -1.50 -16.27
C VAL A 275 22.98 -0.80 -16.25
N LYS A 276 23.50 -0.47 -17.44
CA LYS A 276 24.54 0.54 -17.64
C LYS A 276 23.83 1.89 -17.75
N GLN A 277 24.00 2.80 -16.78
CA GLN A 277 23.29 4.08 -16.75
C GLN A 277 24.21 5.27 -16.43
N TRP A 278 23.88 6.45 -16.94
CA TRP A 278 24.52 7.69 -16.49
C TRP A 278 24.13 8.00 -15.05
N VAL A 279 25.10 8.47 -14.27
CA VAL A 279 24.87 9.04 -12.95
C VAL A 279 25.63 10.35 -12.87
N ILE A 280 25.02 11.32 -12.20
CA ILE A 280 25.68 12.54 -11.74
C ILE A 280 25.64 12.43 -10.22
N ASP A 281 26.77 12.02 -9.65
CA ASP A 281 26.95 11.99 -8.20
C ASP A 281 27.44 13.35 -7.72
N GLN A 282 27.41 13.58 -6.41
CA GLN A 282 27.96 14.77 -5.80
C GLN A 282 29.19 14.40 -4.98
N ASP A 283 30.30 15.11 -5.16
CA ASP A 283 31.49 14.94 -4.33
C ASP A 283 31.20 15.42 -2.90
N GLU A 284 31.38 14.54 -1.91
CA GLU A 284 30.99 14.79 -0.51
C GLU A 284 31.78 15.94 0.16
N LYS A 285 32.89 16.40 -0.43
CA LYS A 285 33.77 17.43 0.15
C LYS A 285 33.66 18.78 -0.53
N THR A 286 33.54 18.77 -1.85
CA THR A 286 33.51 19.98 -2.70
C THR A 286 32.11 20.33 -3.19
N LEU A 287 31.13 19.44 -2.99
CA LEU A 287 29.75 19.53 -3.46
C LEU A 287 29.61 19.66 -4.99
N GLN A 288 30.67 19.36 -5.75
CA GLN A 288 30.67 19.39 -7.21
C GLN A 288 29.96 18.17 -7.81
N GLU A 289 29.28 18.38 -8.94
CA GLU A 289 28.63 17.31 -9.70
C GLU A 289 29.66 16.51 -10.53
N ILE A 290 29.85 15.24 -10.19
CA ILE A 290 30.73 14.31 -10.92
C ILE A 290 29.88 13.41 -11.84
N PRO A 291 29.91 13.64 -13.16
CA PRO A 291 29.25 12.74 -14.11
C PRO A 291 30.08 11.48 -14.34
N ARG A 292 29.46 10.31 -14.20
CA ARG A 292 30.10 9.00 -14.47
C ARG A 292 29.11 7.94 -14.96
N LEU A 293 29.65 6.83 -15.44
CA LEU A 293 28.90 5.60 -15.65
C LEU A 293 28.67 4.87 -14.32
N ASN A 294 27.50 4.23 -14.17
CA ASN A 294 27.22 3.30 -13.10
C ASN A 294 26.59 2.00 -13.64
N PHE A 295 27.05 0.86 -13.12
CA PHE A 295 26.51 -0.48 -13.40
C PHE A 295 25.54 -0.86 -12.29
N ALA A 296 24.32 -0.35 -12.35
CA ALA A 296 23.33 -0.58 -11.31
C ALA A 296 22.65 -1.95 -11.46
N ASN A 297 22.47 -2.64 -10.34
CA ASN A 297 21.49 -3.70 -10.19
C ASN A 297 20.28 -3.12 -9.43
N ALA A 298 19.11 -3.17 -10.05
CA ALA A 298 17.83 -2.91 -9.39
C ALA A 298 17.11 -4.25 -9.20
N SER A 299 16.48 -4.43 -8.05
CA SER A 299 15.69 -5.61 -7.75
C SER A 299 14.45 -5.26 -6.93
N GLY A 300 13.35 -5.95 -7.21
CA GLY A 300 12.10 -5.82 -6.48
C GLY A 300 11.21 -7.06 -6.67
N THR A 301 10.01 -7.00 -6.13
CA THR A 301 9.01 -8.06 -6.31
C THR A 301 8.17 -7.81 -7.56
N ALA A 302 7.88 -8.89 -8.28
CA ALA A 302 6.83 -8.93 -9.30
C ALA A 302 5.91 -10.13 -9.04
N TRP A 303 4.64 -10.02 -9.45
CA TRP A 303 3.68 -11.10 -9.34
C TRP A 303 2.68 -11.12 -10.50
N VAL A 304 2.12 -12.29 -10.80
CA VAL A 304 1.27 -12.48 -12.00
C VAL A 304 -0.16 -12.01 -11.76
N ILE A 305 -0.62 -11.10 -12.62
CA ILE A 305 -2.03 -10.71 -12.73
C ILE A 305 -2.79 -11.79 -13.49
N ASP A 306 -2.40 -12.02 -14.75
CA ASP A 306 -3.03 -12.94 -15.70
C ASP A 306 -2.03 -13.32 -16.81
N ARG A 307 -2.40 -14.23 -17.71
CA ARG A 307 -1.72 -14.51 -18.98
C ARG A 307 -2.58 -14.02 -20.14
N ILE A 308 -1.97 -13.42 -21.15
CA ILE A 308 -2.65 -13.10 -22.41
C ILE A 308 -2.85 -14.40 -23.20
N ASP A 309 -4.01 -14.59 -23.83
CA ASP A 309 -4.21 -15.72 -24.73
C ASP A 309 -3.42 -15.47 -26.03
N ASN A 310 -2.32 -16.18 -26.21
CA ASN A 310 -1.28 -15.85 -27.19
C ASN A 310 -0.97 -16.99 -28.19
N LYS A 311 -2.00 -17.75 -28.57
CA LYS A 311 -1.93 -19.02 -29.36
C LYS A 311 -0.93 -19.02 -30.53
N GLU A 312 -0.81 -17.93 -31.28
CA GLU A 312 0.14 -17.79 -32.40
C GLU A 312 1.62 -17.93 -32.00
N ASP A 313 1.97 -17.52 -30.77
CA ASP A 313 3.35 -17.58 -30.27
C ASP A 313 3.63 -18.99 -29.71
N LYS A 314 4.10 -19.87 -30.59
CA LYS A 314 4.39 -21.28 -30.28
C LYS A 314 5.49 -21.44 -29.21
N ASN A 315 6.38 -20.46 -29.05
CA ASN A 315 7.58 -20.59 -28.21
C ASN A 315 7.50 -19.84 -26.86
N ASN A 316 6.58 -18.89 -26.70
CA ASN A 316 6.50 -18.04 -25.50
C ASN A 316 5.12 -18.05 -24.84
N TYR A 317 5.08 -17.70 -23.55
CA TYR A 317 3.88 -17.18 -22.87
C TYR A 317 4.01 -15.67 -22.67
N LYS A 318 2.89 -14.95 -22.78
CA LYS A 318 2.79 -13.50 -22.49
C LYS A 318 2.12 -13.29 -21.14
N LEU A 319 2.89 -12.90 -20.12
CA LEU A 319 2.40 -12.65 -18.77
C LEU A 319 2.08 -11.16 -18.56
N LEU A 320 0.96 -10.88 -17.87
CA LEU A 320 0.72 -9.61 -17.22
C LEU A 320 1.22 -9.70 -15.78
N LEU A 321 2.14 -8.80 -15.41
CA LEU A 321 2.82 -8.80 -14.13
C LEU A 321 2.60 -7.45 -13.43
N ALA A 322 2.37 -7.44 -12.13
CA ALA A 322 2.32 -6.23 -11.32
C ALA A 322 3.65 -5.98 -10.61
N THR A 323 4.07 -4.72 -10.56
CA THR A 323 5.17 -4.20 -9.73
C THR A 323 4.98 -2.68 -9.49
N ASN A 324 5.91 -2.00 -8.81
CA ASN A 324 5.89 -0.53 -8.71
C ASN A 324 6.51 0.11 -9.96
N ILE A 325 6.17 1.38 -10.25
CA ILE A 325 6.84 2.16 -11.29
C ILE A 325 8.33 2.27 -10.99
N HIS A 326 8.71 2.55 -9.74
CA HIS A 326 10.11 2.75 -9.38
C HIS A 326 10.99 1.48 -9.50
N VAL A 327 10.39 0.28 -9.58
CA VAL A 327 11.12 -0.98 -9.82
C VAL A 327 11.49 -1.13 -11.30
N PHE A 328 10.62 -0.72 -12.24
CA PHE A 328 10.86 -0.79 -13.68
C PHE A 328 10.78 0.61 -14.33
N SER A 329 11.38 1.62 -13.70
CA SER A 329 11.30 3.01 -14.16
C SER A 329 12.05 3.21 -15.48
N LEU A 330 13.28 2.68 -15.57
CA LEU A 330 14.23 2.81 -16.68
C LEU A 330 14.58 4.25 -17.13
N ARG A 331 13.95 5.30 -16.58
CA ARG A 331 14.19 6.70 -16.97
C ARG A 331 15.67 7.08 -16.82
N LYS A 332 16.29 6.78 -15.67
CA LYS A 332 17.73 7.04 -15.43
C LYS A 332 18.67 6.32 -16.41
N THR A 333 18.20 5.24 -17.04
CA THR A 333 18.97 4.47 -18.01
C THR A 333 18.89 5.05 -19.42
N PHE A 334 17.72 5.53 -19.86
CA PHE A 334 17.49 5.91 -21.28
C PHE A 334 17.19 7.39 -21.53
N ASP A 335 16.77 8.17 -20.54
CA ASP A 335 16.46 9.60 -20.70
C ASP A 335 17.73 10.47 -20.72
N LYS A 336 18.34 10.62 -21.89
CA LYS A 336 19.48 11.53 -22.10
C LYS A 336 19.20 12.98 -21.69
N SER A 337 17.94 13.42 -21.56
CA SER A 337 17.63 14.80 -21.18
C SER A 337 17.92 15.14 -19.71
N ILE A 338 18.07 14.12 -18.84
CA ILE A 338 18.57 14.29 -17.47
C ILE A 338 20.06 14.68 -17.48
N PHE A 339 20.83 14.12 -18.42
CA PHE A 339 22.29 14.13 -18.41
C PHE A 339 22.91 15.20 -19.34
N ASN A 340 22.42 15.28 -20.58
CA ASN A 340 23.04 16.10 -21.64
C ASN A 340 23.12 17.59 -21.29
N ASN A 341 22.19 18.10 -20.47
CA ASN A 341 22.14 19.51 -20.07
C ASN A 341 23.16 19.87 -18.97
N LYS A 342 23.84 18.87 -18.37
CA LYS A 342 24.75 19.04 -17.22
C LYS A 342 26.20 18.69 -17.52
N VAL A 343 26.50 18.15 -18.69
CA VAL A 343 27.83 17.60 -19.03
C VAL A 343 28.35 18.23 -20.31
N SER A 344 29.58 18.73 -20.28
CA SER A 344 30.30 19.24 -21.45
C SER A 344 30.90 18.11 -22.29
N ASP A 345 31.58 17.16 -21.64
CA ASP A 345 32.29 16.04 -22.26
C ASP A 345 31.40 15.26 -23.27
N GLN A 346 31.95 15.07 -24.46
CA GLN A 346 31.32 14.36 -25.57
C GLN A 346 31.40 12.83 -25.40
N LYS A 347 32.48 12.29 -24.81
CA LYS A 347 32.64 10.84 -24.59
C LYS A 347 31.55 10.27 -23.70
N LEU A 348 31.16 11.03 -22.67
CA LEU A 348 30.07 10.66 -21.76
C LEU A 348 28.68 10.72 -22.44
N LYS A 349 28.48 11.58 -23.45
CA LYS A 349 27.22 11.68 -24.24
C LYS A 349 27.09 10.56 -25.27
N GLU A 350 28.21 10.08 -25.78
CA GLU A 350 28.32 8.99 -26.76
C GLU A 350 28.25 7.61 -26.09
N PHE A 351 28.39 7.53 -24.76
CA PHE A 351 28.42 6.27 -24.03
C PHE A 351 27.18 5.37 -24.24
N PRO A 352 27.33 4.05 -24.51
CA PRO A 352 26.23 3.11 -24.71
C PRO A 352 25.61 2.63 -23.40
N VAL A 353 24.64 3.39 -22.89
CA VAL A 353 23.71 2.91 -21.86
C VAL A 353 22.81 1.78 -22.34
N GLY A 354 22.29 0.99 -21.41
CA GLY A 354 21.35 -0.09 -21.70
C GLY A 354 21.34 -1.13 -20.60
N PHE A 355 21.21 -2.39 -20.98
CA PHE A 355 21.22 -3.54 -20.06
C PHE A 355 22.54 -4.30 -20.17
N TYR A 356 22.94 -5.02 -19.12
CA TYR A 356 24.11 -5.91 -19.14
C TYR A 356 23.82 -7.24 -18.43
N ASP A 357 24.69 -8.23 -18.61
CA ASP A 357 24.43 -9.62 -18.15
C ASP A 357 24.61 -9.83 -16.63
N GLY A 358 25.01 -8.79 -15.89
CA GLY A 358 25.29 -8.84 -14.46
C GLY A 358 26.66 -9.42 -14.09
N LYS A 359 27.55 -9.73 -15.05
CA LYS A 359 28.88 -10.30 -14.76
C LYS A 359 30.00 -9.26 -14.84
N ASN A 360 30.11 -8.51 -15.95
CA ASN A 360 31.20 -7.56 -16.15
C ASN A 360 30.77 -6.11 -15.83
N THR A 361 31.11 -5.63 -14.64
CA THR A 361 30.86 -4.24 -14.19
C THR A 361 31.95 -3.24 -14.61
N LYS A 362 32.76 -3.61 -15.61
CA LYS A 362 33.76 -2.74 -16.27
C LYS A 362 33.61 -2.71 -17.80
N ASP A 363 32.69 -3.49 -18.35
CA ASP A 363 32.42 -3.59 -19.79
C ASP A 363 31.75 -2.30 -20.31
N THR A 364 32.44 -1.58 -21.19
CA THR A 364 32.00 -0.31 -21.76
C THR A 364 31.24 -0.41 -23.08
N ASP A 365 31.02 -1.62 -23.60
CA ASP A 365 30.55 -1.82 -24.98
C ASP A 365 29.02 -1.69 -25.11
N ASP A 366 28.48 -1.67 -26.32
CA ASP A 366 27.03 -1.66 -26.53
C ASP A 366 26.44 -3.08 -26.58
N ASN A 367 25.81 -3.48 -25.47
CA ASN A 367 25.27 -4.82 -25.27
C ASN A 367 23.93 -5.05 -25.99
N ARG A 368 23.41 -4.10 -26.78
CA ARG A 368 22.21 -4.27 -27.64
C ARG A 368 22.30 -5.46 -28.59
N ASN A 369 23.49 -5.74 -29.09
CA ASN A 369 23.74 -6.88 -29.98
C ASN A 369 23.86 -8.22 -29.24
N MET A 370 23.78 -8.21 -27.90
CA MET A 370 23.87 -9.40 -27.05
C MET A 370 22.48 -9.80 -26.54
N LYS A 371 22.27 -11.11 -26.33
CA LYS A 371 21.08 -11.62 -25.63
C LYS A 371 21.19 -11.35 -24.13
N VAL A 372 20.82 -10.15 -23.71
CA VAL A 372 20.67 -9.77 -22.30
C VAL A 372 19.25 -10.09 -21.82
N TYR A 373 19.13 -10.55 -20.57
CA TYR A 373 17.86 -10.90 -19.95
C TYR A 373 17.64 -10.13 -18.65
N LEU A 374 16.37 -9.82 -18.35
CA LEU A 374 15.93 -9.64 -16.98
C LEU A 374 16.05 -10.99 -16.28
N LYS A 375 16.70 -11.00 -15.11
CA LYS A 375 16.82 -12.21 -14.30
C LYS A 375 15.66 -12.30 -13.32
N ALA A 376 15.34 -13.51 -12.90
CA ALA A 376 14.36 -13.75 -11.87
C ALA A 376 14.82 -14.83 -10.90
N ASN A 377 14.39 -14.70 -9.65
CA ASN A 377 14.73 -15.62 -8.57
C ASN A 377 13.52 -15.86 -7.65
N ARG A 378 13.47 -17.02 -6.99
CA ARG A 378 12.36 -17.45 -6.15
C ARG A 378 12.81 -18.58 -5.22
N THR A 379 12.39 -18.54 -3.95
CA THR A 379 12.65 -19.66 -3.03
C THR A 379 11.86 -20.91 -3.42
N LYS A 380 12.47 -22.09 -3.32
CA LYS A 380 11.80 -23.38 -3.61
C LYS A 380 10.64 -23.71 -2.66
N LYS A 381 10.67 -23.19 -1.44
CA LYS A 381 9.68 -23.39 -0.37
C LYS A 381 9.48 -22.10 0.44
N ILE A 382 8.53 -22.13 1.37
CA ILE A 382 8.39 -21.13 2.44
C ILE A 382 8.54 -21.84 3.79
N ASP A 383 9.31 -21.25 4.70
CA ASP A 383 9.42 -21.71 6.09
C ASP A 383 8.60 -20.79 7.00
N ASN A 384 7.55 -21.34 7.60
CA ASN A 384 6.65 -20.67 8.53
C ASN A 384 7.05 -21.00 9.97
N LYS A 385 7.59 -20.03 10.71
CA LYS A 385 8.01 -20.18 12.12
C LYS A 385 7.17 -19.25 12.98
N ASN A 386 6.32 -19.82 13.83
CA ASN A 386 5.43 -19.09 14.75
C ASN A 386 4.52 -18.03 14.06
N GLY A 387 4.18 -18.23 12.79
CA GLY A 387 3.33 -17.32 12.01
C GLY A 387 4.07 -16.19 11.30
N LEU A 388 5.40 -16.12 11.41
CA LEU A 388 6.27 -15.37 10.52
C LEU A 388 6.75 -16.30 9.39
N VAL A 389 6.75 -15.81 8.15
CA VAL A 389 7.31 -16.54 7.00
C VAL A 389 8.57 -15.83 6.54
N GLU A 390 9.70 -16.54 6.60
CA GLU A 390 11.03 -16.05 6.25
C GLU A 390 11.83 -17.18 5.61
N THR A 391 12.41 -16.96 4.43
CA THR A 391 13.26 -17.95 3.73
C THR A 391 14.25 -17.22 2.84
N ASP A 392 15.55 -17.42 3.04
CA ASP A 392 16.58 -16.81 2.20
C ASP A 392 16.50 -17.27 0.74
N VAL A 393 16.81 -16.35 -0.18
CA VAL A 393 16.90 -16.60 -1.61
C VAL A 393 18.33 -17.03 -1.96
N ASP A 394 18.50 -18.21 -2.53
CA ASP A 394 19.79 -18.61 -3.08
C ASP A 394 20.08 -17.79 -4.35
N LYS A 395 21.09 -16.93 -4.29
CA LYS A 395 21.54 -16.10 -5.42
C LYS A 395 21.96 -16.95 -6.63
N ASN A 396 22.43 -18.18 -6.41
CA ASN A 396 22.84 -19.11 -7.46
C ASN A 396 21.65 -19.69 -8.24
N GLU A 397 20.42 -19.58 -7.71
CA GLU A 397 19.19 -19.98 -8.40
C GLU A 397 18.59 -18.86 -9.27
N SER A 398 19.18 -17.67 -9.30
CA SER A 398 18.76 -16.58 -10.20
C SER A 398 19.05 -16.93 -11.66
N PHE A 399 18.06 -16.80 -12.54
CA PHE A 399 18.17 -17.24 -13.93
C PHE A 399 17.60 -16.23 -14.94
N ASP A 400 18.12 -16.29 -16.16
CA ASP A 400 17.71 -15.48 -17.30
C ASP A 400 16.28 -15.79 -17.73
N ALA A 401 15.32 -14.89 -17.42
CA ALA A 401 13.89 -15.17 -17.51
C ALA A 401 13.20 -14.47 -18.70
N PHE A 402 13.51 -13.19 -18.96
CA PHE A 402 12.84 -12.40 -19.99
C PHE A 402 13.89 -11.65 -20.84
N ASP A 403 13.98 -11.92 -22.15
CA ASP A 403 14.88 -11.21 -23.07
C ASP A 403 14.55 -9.71 -23.01
N VAL A 404 15.50 -8.84 -22.65
CA VAL A 404 15.14 -7.47 -22.25
C VAL A 404 15.06 -6.52 -23.44
N TYR A 405 16.06 -6.53 -24.33
CA TYR A 405 16.14 -5.59 -25.45
C TYR A 405 14.97 -5.76 -26.44
N SER A 406 14.49 -6.99 -26.66
CA SER A 406 13.36 -7.25 -27.56
C SER A 406 12.01 -6.69 -27.10
N GLN A 407 11.87 -6.25 -25.84
CA GLN A 407 10.57 -5.83 -25.29
C GLN A 407 10.57 -4.63 -24.34
N TYR A 408 11.70 -4.10 -23.85
CA TYR A 408 11.69 -3.12 -22.75
C TYR A 408 10.83 -1.87 -22.98
N LEU A 409 10.79 -1.30 -24.20
CA LEU A 409 9.96 -0.14 -24.54
C LEU A 409 8.45 -0.42 -24.52
N VAL A 410 8.04 -1.68 -24.70
CA VAL A 410 6.62 -2.12 -24.80
C VAL A 410 6.21 -3.06 -23.67
N ALA A 411 7.10 -3.27 -22.69
CA ALA A 411 6.87 -4.02 -21.47
C ALA A 411 6.03 -3.21 -20.48
N PRO A 412 6.31 -1.92 -20.18
CA PRO A 412 5.35 -1.02 -19.54
C PRO A 412 4.04 -0.97 -20.31
N TYR A 413 3.00 -1.59 -19.76
CA TYR A 413 1.73 -1.80 -20.46
C TYR A 413 0.62 -0.89 -19.96
N TYR A 414 0.50 -0.74 -18.64
CA TYR A 414 -0.53 0.09 -18.00
C TYR A 414 -0.04 0.65 -16.66
N THR A 415 -0.37 1.91 -16.40
CA THR A 415 -0.29 2.56 -15.10
C THR A 415 -1.52 3.46 -14.92
N PRO A 416 -2.16 3.49 -13.74
CA PRO A 416 -3.42 4.19 -13.50
C PRO A 416 -3.24 5.71 -13.49
N ARG A 417 -4.09 6.44 -14.22
CA ARG A 417 -4.02 7.89 -14.35
C ARG A 417 -5.39 8.53 -14.44
N TYR A 418 -5.57 9.62 -13.70
CA TYR A 418 -6.82 10.34 -13.51
C TYR A 418 -6.52 11.83 -13.35
N SER A 419 -7.54 12.66 -13.56
CA SER A 419 -7.48 14.08 -13.23
C SER A 419 -7.78 14.30 -11.75
N ALA A 420 -6.97 15.14 -11.10
CA ALA A 420 -7.16 15.57 -9.72
C ALA A 420 -6.85 17.06 -9.58
N ASP A 421 -7.49 17.69 -8.61
CA ASP A 421 -7.40 19.11 -8.28
C ASP A 421 -7.18 19.29 -6.76
N ASN A 422 -7.11 20.55 -6.30
CA ASN A 422 -6.95 20.90 -4.89
C ASN A 422 -5.71 20.27 -4.23
N ILE A 423 -4.60 20.20 -4.98
CA ILE A 423 -3.34 19.59 -4.57
C ILE A 423 -2.40 20.66 -4.01
N TYR A 424 -1.98 20.54 -2.75
CA TYR A 424 -0.93 21.40 -2.20
C TYR A 424 0.45 20.81 -2.48
N PHE A 425 1.41 21.62 -2.92
CA PHE A 425 2.80 21.21 -3.12
C PHE A 425 3.72 22.02 -2.17
N LYS A 426 4.40 21.30 -1.28
CA LYS A 426 5.06 21.86 -0.09
C LYS A 426 6.33 22.66 -0.39
N ASP A 427 7.06 22.30 -1.45
CA ASP A 427 8.24 23.04 -1.90
C ASP A 427 7.88 23.99 -3.05
N PHE A 428 7.41 25.19 -2.71
CA PHE A 428 6.96 26.16 -3.72
C PHE A 428 8.05 26.47 -4.78
N SER A 429 9.35 26.36 -4.43
CA SER A 429 10.46 26.62 -5.35
C SER A 429 10.55 25.61 -6.50
N LYS A 430 10.10 24.36 -6.28
CA LYS A 430 10.11 23.28 -7.26
C LYS A 430 8.74 22.99 -7.89
N LYS A 431 7.68 23.68 -7.46
CA LYS A 431 6.30 23.49 -7.94
C LYS A 431 6.19 23.49 -9.47
N SER A 432 6.93 24.40 -10.12
CA SER A 432 7.00 24.58 -11.58
C SER A 432 7.68 23.43 -12.35
N LEU A 433 8.23 22.42 -11.67
CA LEU A 433 8.71 21.18 -12.28
C LEU A 433 7.57 20.19 -12.59
N TYR A 434 6.43 20.33 -11.92
CA TYR A 434 5.31 19.36 -11.98
C TYR A 434 3.96 20.00 -12.37
N PHE A 435 3.78 21.30 -12.10
CA PHE A 435 2.52 22.02 -12.31
C PHE A 435 2.72 23.28 -13.16
N ASN A 436 1.68 23.64 -13.93
CA ASN A 436 1.67 24.83 -14.79
C ASN A 436 0.71 25.89 -14.24
N ASP A 437 0.77 26.12 -12.92
CA ASP A 437 -0.08 27.07 -12.20
C ASP A 437 0.70 27.78 -11.08
N ASN A 438 0.38 29.05 -10.84
CA ASN A 438 0.90 29.85 -9.72
C ASN A 438 -0.01 29.80 -8.48
N ASP A 439 -1.12 29.06 -8.57
CA ASP A 439 -2.18 28.98 -7.57
C ASP A 439 -1.70 28.37 -6.24
N TYR A 440 -2.44 28.60 -5.15
CA TYR A 440 -2.15 27.95 -3.86
C TYR A 440 -2.34 26.42 -3.92
N LEU A 441 -3.30 25.95 -4.71
CA LEU A 441 -3.59 24.53 -4.95
C LEU A 441 -3.56 24.24 -6.45
N SER A 442 -2.79 23.23 -6.83
CA SER A 442 -2.61 22.80 -8.21
C SER A 442 -3.60 21.73 -8.67
N LYS A 443 -3.57 21.46 -9.98
CA LYS A 443 -4.31 20.38 -10.65
C LYS A 443 -3.39 19.59 -11.59
N THR A 444 -3.67 18.31 -11.80
CA THR A 444 -2.92 17.47 -12.75
C THR A 444 -3.79 16.38 -13.37
N ASN A 445 -3.50 16.04 -14.63
CA ASN A 445 -4.08 14.91 -15.36
C ASN A 445 -3.24 13.62 -15.23
N ASN A 446 -2.13 13.67 -14.50
CA ASN A 446 -1.24 12.54 -14.21
C ASN A 446 -1.35 12.08 -12.75
N SER A 447 -2.50 12.28 -12.09
CA SER A 447 -2.75 11.77 -10.74
C SER A 447 -2.96 10.27 -10.79
N GLY A 448 -2.27 9.51 -9.95
CA GLY A 448 -2.24 8.06 -10.07
C GLY A 448 -1.63 7.38 -8.86
N ALA A 449 -0.91 6.29 -9.13
CA ALA A 449 -0.31 5.43 -8.12
C ALA A 449 1.07 4.96 -8.57
N ASP A 450 1.96 4.65 -7.63
CA ASP A 450 3.18 3.89 -7.87
C ASP A 450 2.90 2.40 -8.18
N PHE A 451 2.16 2.15 -9.26
CA PHE A 451 1.80 0.84 -9.76
C PHE A 451 2.04 0.75 -11.26
N LEU A 452 2.57 -0.38 -11.69
CA LEU A 452 2.87 -0.70 -13.08
C LEU A 452 2.45 -2.13 -13.39
N THR A 453 1.64 -2.27 -14.44
CA THR A 453 1.49 -3.54 -15.15
C THR A 453 2.55 -3.65 -16.23
N LEU A 454 3.41 -4.65 -16.12
CA LEU A 454 4.31 -5.10 -17.18
C LEU A 454 3.64 -6.20 -18.02
N ARG A 455 3.94 -6.22 -19.32
CA ARG A 455 3.55 -7.28 -20.26
C ARG A 455 4.82 -7.90 -20.85
N LEU A 456 5.29 -9.00 -20.27
CA LEU A 456 6.54 -9.67 -20.65
C LEU A 456 6.32 -11.02 -21.34
N LYS A 457 7.18 -11.34 -22.31
CA LYS A 457 7.36 -12.67 -22.90
C LYS A 457 8.37 -13.49 -22.13
N ILE A 458 8.00 -14.74 -21.80
CA ILE A 458 8.89 -15.77 -21.26
C ILE A 458 8.81 -17.03 -22.13
N GLU A 459 9.96 -17.66 -22.41
CA GLU A 459 10.03 -18.92 -23.15
C GLU A 459 9.37 -20.07 -22.33
N LYS A 460 8.69 -20.99 -23.00
CA LYS A 460 7.78 -21.94 -22.33
C LYS A 460 8.47 -22.90 -21.36
N ASP A 461 9.73 -23.24 -21.61
CA ASP A 461 10.59 -24.05 -20.74
C ASP A 461 11.02 -23.29 -19.47
N LYS A 462 11.37 -22.00 -19.61
CA LYS A 462 11.77 -21.12 -18.50
C LYS A 462 10.65 -20.90 -17.49
N LEU A 463 9.38 -20.91 -17.93
CA LEU A 463 8.24 -20.75 -17.02
C LEU A 463 8.26 -21.76 -15.85
N LYS A 464 8.70 -23.00 -16.11
CA LYS A 464 8.74 -24.07 -15.10
C LYS A 464 9.62 -23.74 -13.89
N LYS A 465 10.69 -22.95 -14.10
CA LYS A 465 11.56 -22.47 -13.01
C LYS A 465 10.91 -21.33 -12.23
N LEU A 466 10.19 -20.43 -12.91
CA LEU A 466 9.58 -19.24 -12.31
C LEU A 466 8.29 -19.56 -11.53
N LEU A 467 7.40 -20.33 -12.15
CA LEU A 467 6.02 -20.54 -11.73
C LEU A 467 5.60 -22.02 -11.89
N PRO A 468 6.25 -22.95 -11.17
CA PRO A 468 6.00 -24.40 -11.28
C PRO A 468 4.59 -24.85 -10.85
N SER A 469 3.79 -23.98 -10.24
CA SER A 469 2.36 -24.25 -9.98
C SER A 469 1.46 -23.83 -11.16
N LEU A 470 1.85 -22.83 -11.95
CA LEU A 470 1.14 -22.43 -13.17
C LEU A 470 1.46 -23.35 -14.35
N GLU A 471 2.74 -23.68 -14.57
CA GLU A 471 3.18 -24.54 -15.70
C GLU A 471 2.41 -25.87 -15.75
N LYS A 472 2.12 -26.47 -14.58
CA LYS A 472 1.37 -27.73 -14.46
C LYS A 472 -0.10 -27.65 -14.88
N ILE A 473 -0.68 -26.46 -15.05
CA ILE A 473 -2.12 -26.26 -15.28
C ILE A 473 -2.45 -25.39 -16.50
N ILE A 474 -1.45 -24.84 -17.21
CA ILE A 474 -1.70 -24.09 -18.45
C ILE A 474 -2.47 -24.96 -19.46
N GLY A 475 -3.50 -24.36 -20.07
CA GLY A 475 -4.38 -25.01 -21.03
C GLY A 475 -5.47 -25.89 -20.41
N LYS A 476 -5.54 -25.99 -19.08
CA LYS A 476 -6.56 -26.76 -18.35
C LYS A 476 -7.65 -25.84 -17.76
N LYS A 477 -8.79 -26.42 -17.36
CA LYS A 477 -9.96 -25.65 -16.88
C LYS A 477 -9.69 -24.90 -15.56
N GLU A 478 -8.68 -25.34 -14.82
CA GLU A 478 -8.26 -24.83 -13.51
C GLU A 478 -7.35 -23.60 -13.62
N GLU A 479 -6.78 -23.31 -14.81
CA GLU A 479 -5.82 -22.20 -15.01
C GLU A 479 -6.40 -20.84 -14.58
N LYS A 480 -7.67 -20.58 -14.93
CA LYS A 480 -8.41 -19.35 -14.60
C LYS A 480 -8.49 -19.05 -13.09
N ASP A 481 -8.48 -20.10 -12.26
CA ASP A 481 -8.64 -20.02 -10.79
C ASP A 481 -7.29 -19.95 -10.06
N TRP A 482 -6.18 -20.15 -10.78
CA TRP A 482 -4.85 -19.85 -10.27
C TRP A 482 -4.57 -18.34 -10.26
N TYR A 483 -5.07 -17.60 -11.26
CA TYR A 483 -4.91 -16.16 -11.37
C TYR A 483 -5.58 -15.39 -10.22
N VAL A 484 -5.10 -14.16 -9.99
CA VAL A 484 -5.50 -13.38 -8.83
C VAL A 484 -6.93 -12.87 -8.95
N LYS A 485 -7.63 -12.81 -7.82
CA LYS A 485 -8.96 -12.20 -7.71
C LYS A 485 -8.80 -10.81 -7.10
N PHE A 486 -9.58 -9.84 -7.59
CA PHE A 486 -9.55 -8.45 -7.13
C PHE A 486 -10.85 -8.11 -6.42
N SER A 487 -10.77 -7.42 -5.28
CA SER A 487 -11.98 -6.96 -4.59
C SER A 487 -12.61 -5.83 -5.39
N LYS A 488 -13.93 -5.88 -5.62
CA LYS A 488 -14.71 -4.77 -6.20
C LYS A 488 -15.33 -3.86 -5.14
N ASN A 489 -15.21 -4.22 -3.86
CA ASN A 489 -15.84 -3.54 -2.75
C ASN A 489 -14.96 -2.39 -2.23
N LYS A 490 -15.57 -1.40 -1.56
CA LYS A 490 -14.81 -0.37 -0.84
C LYS A 490 -14.06 -1.03 0.33
N PHE A 491 -12.75 -0.82 0.38
CA PHE A 491 -11.86 -1.49 1.33
C PHE A 491 -12.07 -0.99 2.78
N SER A 492 -11.73 -1.83 3.76
CA SER A 492 -11.69 -1.47 5.18
C SER A 492 -10.49 -2.09 5.88
N SER A 493 -9.80 -1.27 6.68
CA SER A 493 -8.72 -1.68 7.57
C SER A 493 -9.13 -2.68 8.66
N LEU A 494 -10.44 -2.85 8.94
CA LEU A 494 -10.94 -3.87 9.88
C LEU A 494 -10.75 -5.31 9.40
N GLN A 495 -10.64 -5.56 8.09
CA GLN A 495 -10.32 -6.89 7.57
C GLN A 495 -8.89 -7.29 7.98
N THR A 496 -8.50 -8.56 7.84
CA THR A 496 -7.09 -8.95 8.01
C THR A 496 -6.38 -8.81 6.67
N GLN A 497 -5.13 -8.34 6.66
CA GLN A 497 -4.32 -8.24 5.46
C GLN A 497 -3.07 -9.11 5.58
N PHE A 498 -2.66 -9.70 4.47
CA PHE A 498 -1.41 -10.44 4.31
C PHE A 498 -0.61 -9.85 3.16
N TYR A 499 0.69 -9.67 3.35
CA TYR A 499 1.58 -9.23 2.28
C TYR A 499 2.93 -9.93 2.36
N ALA A 500 3.46 -10.29 1.19
CA ALA A 500 4.74 -10.96 1.07
C ALA A 500 5.39 -10.66 -0.29
N GLY A 501 6.70 -10.84 -0.33
CA GLY A 501 7.53 -10.62 -1.50
C GLY A 501 9.00 -10.83 -1.16
N TYR A 502 9.88 -10.18 -1.90
CA TYR A 502 11.31 -10.43 -1.93
C TYR A 502 12.15 -9.21 -1.50
N PRO A 503 12.04 -8.74 -0.23
CA PRO A 503 12.93 -7.73 0.30
C PRO A 503 14.36 -8.25 0.50
N LYS A 504 15.31 -7.32 0.67
CA LYS A 504 16.60 -7.62 1.31
C LYS A 504 16.40 -8.33 2.65
N ASN A 505 17.39 -9.12 3.07
CA ASN A 505 17.36 -9.71 4.40
C ASN A 505 17.24 -8.60 5.48
N TRP A 506 16.47 -8.88 6.53
CA TRP A 506 16.17 -7.92 7.60
C TRP A 506 17.32 -7.80 8.58
N ASN A 507 18.09 -8.88 8.73
CA ASN A 507 19.29 -8.95 9.55
C ASN A 507 20.47 -8.37 8.75
N PRO A 508 21.09 -7.27 9.19
CA PRO A 508 22.16 -6.60 8.44
C PRO A 508 23.42 -7.47 8.27
N PHE A 509 23.57 -8.54 9.05
CA PHE A 509 24.68 -9.48 8.95
C PHE A 509 24.48 -10.56 7.86
N ILE A 510 23.28 -10.67 7.26
CA ILE A 510 22.99 -11.64 6.18
C ILE A 510 22.90 -10.89 4.84
N SER A 511 23.86 -11.13 3.93
CA SER A 511 23.85 -10.46 2.63
C SER A 511 22.94 -11.17 1.62
N GLY A 512 21.83 -10.55 1.24
CA GLY A 512 20.98 -11.08 0.16
C GLY A 512 19.51 -10.64 0.23
N THR A 513 18.69 -11.39 -0.50
CA THR A 513 17.23 -11.28 -0.57
C THR A 513 16.61 -12.45 0.20
N GLN A 514 15.43 -12.24 0.76
CA GLN A 514 14.62 -13.28 1.42
C GLN A 514 13.21 -13.24 0.82
N PHE A 515 12.50 -14.36 0.75
CA PHE A 515 11.03 -14.31 0.75
C PHE A 515 10.57 -14.04 2.18
N ARG A 516 9.86 -12.94 2.42
CA ARG A 516 9.34 -12.56 3.74
C ARG A 516 7.87 -12.18 3.66
N GLY A 517 7.07 -12.72 4.58
CA GLY A 517 5.64 -12.48 4.69
C GLY A 517 5.23 -11.93 6.07
N LEU A 518 4.37 -10.91 6.06
CA LEU A 518 3.82 -10.27 7.25
C LEU A 518 2.28 -10.26 7.25
N LYS A 519 1.71 -10.28 8.46
CA LYS A 519 0.26 -10.25 8.71
C LYS A 519 -0.11 -8.99 9.48
N SER A 520 -1.10 -8.26 8.96
CA SER A 520 -1.68 -7.08 9.59
C SER A 520 -3.06 -7.37 10.21
N LYS A 521 -3.37 -6.73 11.33
CA LYS A 521 -4.65 -6.84 12.05
C LYS A 521 -5.23 -5.45 12.35
N GLY A 522 -5.42 -4.65 11.30
CA GLY A 522 -5.84 -3.25 11.42
C GLY A 522 -5.02 -2.32 10.53
N GLY A 523 -5.17 -1.02 10.74
CA GLY A 523 -4.38 0.01 10.06
C GLY A 523 -5.09 1.35 10.03
N LEU A 524 -4.58 2.28 9.22
CA LEU A 524 -5.22 3.56 8.93
C LEU A 524 -5.06 3.88 7.44
N VAL A 525 -6.11 4.39 6.79
CA VAL A 525 -6.06 4.68 5.35
C VAL A 525 -6.07 6.18 5.08
N ALA A 526 -5.00 6.68 4.45
CA ALA A 526 -5.03 7.98 3.78
C ALA A 526 -5.87 7.84 2.50
N THR A 527 -7.02 8.51 2.44
CA THR A 527 -7.98 8.34 1.33
C THR A 527 -7.46 8.88 0.00
N GLN A 528 -6.67 9.96 0.02
CA GLN A 528 -5.86 10.46 -1.11
C GLN A 528 -4.73 11.32 -0.55
N ARG A 529 -3.54 11.27 -1.16
CA ARG A 529 -2.44 12.17 -0.79
C ARG A 529 -2.70 13.56 -1.37
N LYS A 530 -3.02 14.51 -0.50
CA LYS A 530 -3.40 15.90 -0.86
C LYS A 530 -2.26 16.90 -0.74
N ILE A 531 -1.26 16.60 0.09
CA ILE A 531 0.01 17.32 0.23
C ILE A 531 1.11 16.53 -0.49
N LEU A 532 1.78 17.16 -1.45
CA LEU A 532 2.84 16.58 -2.27
C LEU A 532 4.20 17.25 -2.08
N GLU A 533 5.24 16.50 -2.46
CA GLU A 533 6.67 16.74 -2.40
C GLU A 533 7.31 15.97 -3.57
N ASP A 534 8.56 16.28 -3.97
CA ASP A 534 9.27 15.61 -5.07
C ASP A 534 9.19 14.07 -5.01
N ILE A 535 9.32 13.53 -3.79
CA ILE A 535 9.38 12.09 -3.51
C ILE A 535 8.10 11.31 -3.83
N TYR A 536 7.00 11.98 -4.18
CA TYR A 536 5.75 11.34 -4.61
C TYR A 536 5.53 11.39 -6.12
N PHE A 537 6.47 11.95 -6.88
CA PHE A 537 6.45 11.86 -8.34
C PHE A 537 7.20 10.60 -8.80
N ARG A 538 6.60 9.86 -9.73
CA ARG A 538 7.06 8.55 -10.21
C ARG A 538 7.22 8.57 -11.72
N ASP A 539 8.45 8.39 -12.16
CA ASP A 539 8.84 8.42 -13.57
C ASP A 539 8.86 7.04 -14.21
N ILE A 540 8.35 6.94 -15.43
CA ILE A 540 8.48 5.74 -16.26
C ILE A 540 8.89 6.05 -17.69
N TRP A 541 9.85 5.29 -18.21
CA TRP A 541 10.25 5.30 -19.61
C TRP A 541 9.32 4.40 -20.43
N LEU A 542 8.66 4.98 -21.44
CA LEU A 542 7.70 4.31 -22.31
C LEU A 542 8.15 4.42 -23.77
N LYS A 543 7.69 3.50 -24.65
CA LYS A 543 7.74 3.75 -26.10
C LYS A 543 7.06 5.08 -26.43
N TYR A 544 7.68 5.86 -27.31
CA TYR A 544 7.17 7.15 -27.76
C TYR A 544 5.78 7.04 -28.41
N ASP A 545 4.93 8.01 -28.08
CA ASP A 545 3.60 8.24 -28.65
C ASP A 545 3.41 9.76 -28.75
N GLN A 546 3.23 10.28 -29.97
CA GLN A 546 3.23 11.72 -30.21
C GLN A 546 2.11 12.47 -29.46
N LYS A 547 0.93 11.85 -29.35
CA LYS A 547 -0.21 12.46 -28.64
C LYS A 547 0.07 12.50 -27.15
N LYS A 548 0.43 11.34 -26.56
CA LYS A 548 0.75 11.23 -25.13
C LYS A 548 1.92 12.11 -24.73
N ASN A 549 2.95 12.22 -25.58
CA ASN A 549 4.09 13.10 -25.33
C ASN A 549 3.67 14.57 -25.24
N LYS A 550 2.90 15.06 -26.21
CA LYS A 550 2.38 16.45 -26.20
C LYS A 550 1.43 16.72 -25.02
N GLU A 551 0.65 15.72 -24.60
CA GLU A 551 -0.28 15.83 -23.48
C GLU A 551 0.45 15.87 -22.13
N TYR A 552 1.36 14.92 -21.85
CA TYR A 552 1.92 14.70 -20.52
C TYR A 552 3.28 15.36 -20.28
N ASN A 553 4.05 15.65 -21.35
CA ASN A 553 5.25 16.49 -21.29
C ASN A 553 4.96 17.93 -21.78
N SER A 554 3.70 18.38 -21.70
CA SER A 554 3.23 19.72 -22.08
C SER A 554 3.96 20.85 -21.34
N LEU A 555 4.11 20.70 -20.01
CA LEU A 555 4.77 21.65 -19.11
C LEU A 555 6.16 22.06 -19.64
N ASN A 556 6.44 23.36 -19.68
CA ASN A 556 7.69 23.96 -20.14
C ASN A 556 8.16 23.48 -21.53
N ASN A 557 7.24 23.04 -22.40
CA ASN A 557 7.52 22.40 -23.69
C ASN A 557 8.45 21.17 -23.61
N ASN A 558 8.46 20.46 -22.48
CA ASN A 558 9.30 19.27 -22.27
C ASN A 558 9.12 18.20 -23.36
N TRP A 559 7.95 18.11 -24.01
CA TRP A 559 7.64 17.22 -25.12
C TRP A 559 8.65 17.29 -26.27
N LYS A 560 9.22 18.48 -26.54
CA LYS A 560 10.25 18.68 -27.58
C LYS A 560 11.51 17.85 -27.35
N LYS A 561 11.84 17.54 -26.09
CA LYS A 561 13.00 16.70 -25.72
C LYS A 561 12.92 15.29 -26.30
N TYR A 562 11.71 14.77 -26.49
CA TYR A 562 11.46 13.39 -26.90
C TYR A 562 10.98 13.23 -28.34
N GLU A 563 10.89 14.31 -29.15
CA GLU A 563 10.43 14.21 -30.54
C GLU A 563 11.39 13.42 -31.46
N LYS A 564 12.66 13.32 -31.08
CA LYS A 564 13.67 12.47 -31.74
C LYS A 564 14.14 11.38 -30.77
N PRO A 565 14.45 10.16 -31.24
CA PRO A 565 15.01 9.12 -30.39
C PRO A 565 16.43 9.48 -29.92
N PHE A 566 16.77 9.13 -28.68
CA PHE A 566 18.12 9.35 -28.11
C PHE A 566 19.14 8.28 -28.53
N ILE A 567 18.66 7.16 -29.06
CA ILE A 567 19.40 5.96 -29.47
C ILE A 567 18.73 5.44 -30.76
N ASN A 568 19.51 4.98 -31.75
CA ASN A 568 18.94 4.56 -33.03
C ASN A 568 17.93 3.41 -32.87
N ASN A 569 16.81 3.46 -33.59
CA ASN A 569 15.64 2.55 -33.48
C ASN A 569 14.94 2.46 -32.10
N GLU A 570 15.50 3.05 -31.03
CA GLU A 570 14.94 3.04 -29.67
C GLU A 570 14.26 4.37 -29.33
N HIS A 571 13.03 4.56 -29.81
CA HIS A 571 12.25 5.77 -29.52
C HIS A 571 11.39 5.64 -28.27
N GLY A 572 11.82 6.27 -27.18
CA GLY A 572 11.08 6.38 -25.93
C GLY A 572 10.82 7.82 -25.47
N MET A 573 10.04 7.96 -24.40
CA MET A 573 9.70 9.21 -23.74
C MET A 573 9.49 8.97 -22.23
N ASN A 574 9.65 10.01 -21.41
CA ASN A 574 9.24 9.94 -20.02
C ASN A 574 7.72 10.15 -19.84
N LEU A 575 7.17 9.57 -18.77
CA LEU A 575 5.88 9.91 -18.20
C LEU A 575 6.02 9.99 -16.67
N THR A 576 5.69 11.15 -16.09
CA THR A 576 5.70 11.37 -14.64
C THR A 576 4.29 11.27 -14.06
N ILE A 577 4.11 10.46 -13.02
CA ILE A 577 2.85 10.22 -12.30
C ILE A 577 2.93 10.82 -10.89
N ALA A 578 1.87 11.47 -10.40
CA ALA A 578 1.76 11.87 -9.00
C ALA A 578 1.12 10.73 -8.17
N ASP A 579 1.87 10.16 -7.23
CA ASP A 579 1.44 9.05 -6.37
C ASP A 579 0.47 9.55 -5.28
N GLN A 580 -0.81 9.65 -5.66
CA GLN A 580 -1.89 10.20 -4.83
C GLN A 580 -2.90 9.18 -4.32
N PHE A 581 -2.79 7.93 -4.78
CA PHE A 581 -3.75 6.88 -4.48
C PHE A 581 -3.88 6.54 -2.99
N SER A 582 -5.03 5.95 -2.65
CA SER A 582 -5.38 5.63 -1.26
C SER A 582 -4.36 4.68 -0.65
N THR A 583 -3.71 5.11 0.43
CA THR A 583 -2.60 4.38 1.04
C THR A 583 -3.02 3.83 2.40
N LEU A 584 -3.03 2.51 2.54
CA LEU A 584 -3.16 1.81 3.82
C LEU A 584 -1.81 1.76 4.53
N TYR A 585 -1.77 2.27 5.76
CA TYR A 585 -0.68 2.13 6.70
C TYR A 585 -1.04 0.98 7.64
N THR A 586 -0.28 -0.13 7.59
CA THR A 586 -0.71 -1.40 8.21
C THR A 586 -0.45 -1.48 9.72
N ASN A 587 -1.25 -2.25 10.46
CA ASN A 587 -1.01 -2.54 11.88
C ASN A 587 -0.41 -3.95 12.05
N ILE A 588 0.90 -4.04 12.24
CA ILE A 588 1.62 -5.31 12.40
C ILE A 588 1.65 -5.68 13.90
N PRO A 589 0.97 -6.76 14.36
CA PRO A 589 0.88 -7.07 15.80
C PRO A 589 2.22 -7.50 16.42
N PHE A 590 3.09 -8.08 15.60
CA PHE A 590 4.48 -8.42 15.93
C PHE A 590 5.43 -7.43 15.25
N GLY A 591 5.07 -6.13 15.24
CA GLY A 591 5.60 -5.06 14.38
C GLY A 591 7.03 -4.62 14.68
N GLN A 592 7.96 -5.57 14.67
CA GLN A 592 9.38 -5.36 14.95
C GLN A 592 10.12 -4.88 13.71
N LEU A 593 9.85 -5.45 12.54
CA LEU A 593 10.39 -5.00 11.26
C LEU A 593 9.34 -5.16 10.14
N ALA A 594 9.12 -4.06 9.43
CA ALA A 594 8.44 -4.01 8.15
C ALA A 594 9.20 -4.82 7.08
N LEU A 595 8.61 -5.04 5.91
CA LEU A 595 9.38 -5.50 4.76
C LEU A 595 10.31 -4.35 4.31
N LYS A 596 11.63 -4.64 4.29
CA LYS A 596 12.73 -3.72 3.97
C LYS A 596 12.81 -3.37 2.48
N GLN A 597 13.77 -2.51 2.12
CA GLN A 597 14.17 -2.22 0.72
C GLN A 597 14.16 -3.49 -0.16
N GLY A 598 13.55 -3.41 -1.35
CA GLY A 598 13.29 -4.56 -2.24
C GLY A 598 11.89 -5.17 -2.08
N ALA A 599 11.19 -4.87 -0.98
CA ALA A 599 9.77 -5.19 -0.80
C ALA A 599 8.85 -4.53 -1.83
N SER A 600 9.32 -3.49 -2.50
CA SER A 600 8.67 -2.81 -3.62
C SER A 600 8.05 -3.83 -4.59
N GLY A 601 6.76 -3.68 -4.87
CA GLY A 601 5.99 -4.57 -5.72
C GLY A 601 5.37 -5.77 -4.98
N SER A 602 5.58 -5.93 -3.67
CA SER A 602 5.00 -7.05 -2.90
C SER A 602 3.47 -7.07 -3.01
N MET A 603 2.94 -8.28 -3.18
CA MET A 603 1.52 -8.55 -3.32
C MET A 603 0.81 -8.37 -1.97
N VAL A 604 -0.33 -7.67 -1.95
CA VAL A 604 -1.13 -7.49 -0.73
C VAL A 604 -2.54 -8.02 -0.94
N ILE A 605 -2.94 -8.96 -0.09
CA ILE A 605 -4.27 -9.59 -0.11
C ILE A 605 -5.03 -9.39 1.20
N ASP A 606 -6.35 -9.48 1.11
CA ASP A 606 -7.21 -9.60 2.28
C ASP A 606 -7.32 -11.06 2.77
N SER A 607 -7.95 -11.26 3.94
CA SER A 607 -8.29 -12.58 4.49
C SER A 607 -9.34 -13.36 3.68
N SER A 608 -9.76 -12.84 2.52
CA SER A 608 -10.66 -13.49 1.56
C SER A 608 -9.96 -13.86 0.24
N PHE A 609 -8.63 -13.73 0.17
CA PHE A 609 -7.74 -13.97 -1.00
C PHE A 609 -7.90 -12.97 -2.16
N ASN A 610 -8.61 -11.86 -1.96
CA ASN A 610 -8.62 -10.77 -2.93
C ASN A 610 -7.32 -9.97 -2.83
N VAL A 611 -6.67 -9.69 -3.95
CA VAL A 611 -5.68 -8.61 -4.03
C VAL A 611 -6.39 -7.29 -3.79
N ILE A 612 -5.90 -6.57 -2.78
CA ILE A 612 -6.39 -5.25 -2.37
C ILE A 612 -5.41 -4.13 -2.74
N GLY A 613 -4.15 -4.45 -3.02
CA GLY A 613 -3.11 -3.45 -3.21
C GLY A 613 -1.72 -4.00 -3.50
N ILE A 614 -0.77 -3.07 -3.57
CA ILE A 614 0.66 -3.31 -3.75
C ILE A 614 1.47 -2.53 -2.72
N LEU A 615 2.57 -3.11 -2.22
CA LEU A 615 3.47 -2.43 -1.31
C LEU A 615 4.27 -1.35 -2.06
N ASN A 616 4.35 -0.15 -1.51
CA ASN A 616 5.11 1.00 -2.06
C ASN A 616 6.36 1.30 -1.23
N THR A 617 6.20 1.48 0.09
CA THR A 617 7.29 1.97 0.96
C THR A 617 7.34 1.30 2.33
N GLU A 618 8.54 1.30 2.94
CA GLU A 618 8.72 1.24 4.39
C GLU A 618 8.26 2.59 5.00
N VAL A 619 7.65 2.56 6.18
CA VAL A 619 7.25 3.74 6.95
C VAL A 619 7.76 3.54 8.37
N GLN A 620 8.54 4.50 8.87
CA GLN A 620 9.08 4.49 10.23
C GLN A 620 8.23 5.44 11.09
N ASP A 621 7.98 5.07 12.35
CA ASP A 621 7.23 5.93 13.27
C ASP A 621 8.03 7.21 13.60
N VAL A 622 7.34 8.29 13.95
CA VAL A 622 7.94 9.65 14.03
C VAL A 622 9.13 9.74 15.02
N PRO A 623 10.10 10.66 14.80
CA PRO A 623 11.20 10.87 15.74
C PRO A 623 10.69 11.17 17.16
N GLY A 624 11.19 10.41 18.15
CA GLY A 624 10.66 10.40 19.53
C GLY A 624 9.70 9.23 19.84
N SER A 625 9.36 8.42 18.85
CA SER A 625 8.68 7.13 19.04
C SER A 625 9.52 6.13 19.85
N LYS A 626 8.88 5.07 20.35
CA LYS A 626 9.56 4.04 21.16
C LYS A 626 10.46 3.16 20.29
N TYR A 627 11.73 3.08 20.68
CA TYR A 627 12.63 2.01 20.21
C TYR A 627 12.20 0.65 20.77
N ILE A 628 12.56 -0.40 20.03
CA ILE A 628 12.49 -1.79 20.41
C ILE A 628 13.86 -2.45 20.22
N SER A 629 14.21 -3.39 21.10
CA SER A 629 15.44 -4.19 20.98
C SER A 629 15.12 -5.53 20.34
N ILE A 630 15.60 -5.74 19.12
CA ILE A 630 15.41 -6.99 18.37
C ILE A 630 16.58 -7.93 18.68
N PRO A 631 16.35 -9.12 19.25
CA PRO A 631 17.42 -10.08 19.50
C PRO A 631 17.94 -10.63 18.16
N LEU A 632 19.26 -10.59 18.00
CA LEU A 632 19.97 -11.15 16.85
C LEU A 632 20.51 -12.55 17.18
N PRO A 633 20.84 -13.38 16.17
CA PRO A 633 21.57 -14.62 16.39
C PRO A 633 22.85 -14.41 17.19
N GLU A 634 23.19 -15.37 18.05
CA GLU A 634 24.39 -15.32 18.87
C GLU A 634 25.65 -15.47 18.00
N TYR A 635 26.61 -14.55 18.14
CA TYR A 635 27.83 -14.52 17.33
C TYR A 635 29.05 -14.47 18.25
N ALA A 636 29.98 -15.41 18.07
CA ALA A 636 31.17 -15.58 18.92
C ALA A 636 30.86 -15.59 20.44
N GLY A 637 29.80 -16.29 20.86
CA GLY A 637 29.38 -16.40 22.26
C GLY A 637 28.80 -15.11 22.86
N ARG A 638 28.40 -14.14 22.02
CA ARG A 638 27.81 -12.86 22.44
C ARG A 638 26.41 -12.69 21.83
N LYS A 639 25.46 -12.34 22.68
CA LYS A 639 24.09 -11.99 22.30
C LYS A 639 24.05 -10.52 21.91
N PHE A 640 23.59 -10.24 20.70
CA PHE A 640 23.46 -8.88 20.18
C PHE A 640 21.98 -8.48 20.10
N THR A 641 21.71 -7.19 20.24
CA THR A 641 20.38 -6.62 20.00
C THR A 641 20.48 -5.44 19.04
N LEU A 642 19.61 -5.40 18.03
CA LEU A 642 19.46 -4.26 17.15
C LEU A 642 18.38 -3.31 17.71
N PRO A 643 18.70 -2.07 18.09
CA PRO A 643 17.68 -1.06 18.35
C PRO A 643 17.02 -0.66 17.03
N ALA A 644 15.70 -0.72 16.97
CA ALA A 644 14.90 -0.29 15.83
C ALA A 644 13.74 0.60 16.28
N TYR A 645 13.31 1.54 15.45
CA TYR A 645 12.00 2.18 15.60
C TYR A 645 10.88 1.18 15.24
N VAL A 646 9.66 1.44 15.70
CA VAL A 646 8.47 0.75 15.16
C VAL A 646 8.33 1.09 13.68
N GLN A 647 8.04 0.09 12.85
CA GLN A 647 7.93 0.23 11.40
C GLN A 647 6.66 -0.42 10.87
N THR A 648 6.13 0.13 9.79
CA THR A 648 5.07 -0.49 8.98
C THR A 648 5.38 -0.39 7.49
N ASN A 649 4.51 -0.93 6.66
CA ASN A 649 4.53 -0.71 5.22
C ASN A 649 3.32 0.12 4.77
N GLY A 650 3.57 1.02 3.81
CA GLY A 650 2.55 1.72 3.07
C GLY A 650 2.12 0.91 1.85
N VAL A 651 0.83 0.61 1.77
CA VAL A 651 0.20 -0.18 0.70
C VAL A 651 -0.71 0.72 -0.12
N ILE A 652 -0.42 0.85 -1.42
CA ILE A 652 -1.33 1.45 -2.40
C ILE A 652 -2.51 0.49 -2.57
N LEU A 653 -3.71 0.96 -2.27
CA LEU A 653 -4.95 0.21 -2.51
C LEU A 653 -5.36 0.30 -3.98
N PHE A 654 -5.94 -0.77 -4.53
CA PHE A 654 -6.38 -0.78 -5.93
C PHE A 654 -7.75 -0.16 -6.16
N ASN A 655 -8.55 -0.06 -5.10
CA ASN A 655 -9.80 0.71 -5.09
C ASN A 655 -9.55 1.97 -4.25
N SER A 656 -9.74 3.16 -4.83
CA SER A 656 -9.62 4.39 -4.08
C SER A 656 -10.76 4.55 -3.08
N LEU A 657 -10.45 5.15 -1.93
CA LEU A 657 -11.44 5.57 -0.93
C LEU A 657 -11.83 7.06 -1.07
N SER A 658 -11.17 7.81 -1.94
CA SER A 658 -11.46 9.23 -2.22
C SER A 658 -12.57 9.38 -3.25
N ASN A 659 -13.31 10.48 -3.12
CA ASN A 659 -14.34 10.92 -4.06
C ASN A 659 -13.93 12.21 -4.80
N ASP A 660 -12.72 12.71 -4.57
CA ASP A 660 -12.29 14.04 -5.07
C ASP A 660 -11.60 13.97 -6.46
N TYR A 661 -11.38 12.76 -7.00
CA TYR A 661 -10.89 12.55 -8.36
C TYR A 661 -11.94 12.93 -9.41
N LEU A 662 -11.49 13.54 -10.50
CA LEU A 662 -12.33 13.92 -11.63
C LEU A 662 -12.43 12.73 -12.60
N THR A 663 -13.44 11.87 -12.39
CA THR A 663 -13.74 10.71 -13.25
C THR A 663 -15.04 10.93 -14.04
N LYS A 664 -15.18 10.30 -15.21
CA LYS A 664 -16.35 10.50 -16.11
C LYS A 664 -17.71 10.22 -15.44
N ASN A 665 -17.73 9.36 -14.42
CA ASN A 665 -18.95 8.92 -13.73
C ASN A 665 -19.05 9.46 -12.28
N ASN A 666 -18.09 10.30 -11.84
CA ASN A 666 -17.89 10.67 -10.43
C ASN A 666 -17.71 9.47 -9.47
N GLU A 667 -17.32 8.30 -9.98
CA GLU A 667 -16.94 7.13 -9.18
C GLU A 667 -15.49 7.23 -8.66
N SER A 668 -15.23 6.70 -7.47
CA SER A 668 -13.88 6.50 -6.93
C SER A 668 -13.04 5.62 -7.87
N PRO A 669 -11.83 6.06 -8.29
CA PRO A 669 -10.95 5.30 -9.18
C PRO A 669 -10.63 3.86 -8.73
N LYS A 670 -10.56 2.95 -9.71
CA LYS A 670 -10.19 1.54 -9.53
C LYS A 670 -9.11 1.17 -10.55
N ILE A 671 -7.92 0.82 -10.07
CA ILE A 671 -6.72 0.57 -10.92
C ILE A 671 -6.98 -0.59 -11.91
N ILE A 672 -7.67 -1.63 -11.48
CA ILE A 672 -7.86 -2.84 -12.28
C ILE A 672 -8.93 -2.67 -13.36
N ASP A 673 -9.97 -1.86 -13.12
CA ASP A 673 -11.01 -1.62 -14.14
C ASP A 673 -10.41 -0.89 -15.35
N GLY A 674 -9.53 0.10 -15.14
CA GLY A 674 -8.78 0.75 -16.22
C GLY A 674 -7.78 -0.17 -16.95
N LEU A 675 -7.25 -1.21 -16.30
CA LEU A 675 -6.47 -2.26 -16.95
C LEU A 675 -7.37 -3.14 -17.85
N ILE A 676 -8.57 -3.48 -17.38
CA ILE A 676 -9.58 -4.23 -18.16
C ILE A 676 -10.04 -3.40 -19.38
N GLU A 677 -10.29 -2.10 -19.21
CA GLU A 677 -10.60 -1.18 -20.31
C GLU A 677 -9.48 -1.18 -21.35
N LYS A 678 -8.22 -0.98 -20.93
CA LYS A 678 -7.09 -1.00 -21.85
C LYS A 678 -6.91 -2.35 -22.56
N LEU A 679 -7.14 -3.48 -21.90
CA LEU A 679 -7.11 -4.81 -22.54
C LEU A 679 -8.19 -4.95 -23.62
N LYS A 680 -9.36 -4.34 -23.45
CA LYS A 680 -10.43 -4.31 -24.46
C LYS A 680 -10.09 -3.38 -25.62
N GLU A 681 -9.55 -2.18 -25.35
CA GLU A 681 -9.07 -1.24 -26.37
C GLU A 681 -8.01 -1.87 -27.28
N ASP A 682 -6.99 -2.52 -26.69
CA ASP A 682 -5.92 -3.22 -27.41
C ASP A 682 -6.38 -4.57 -28.02
N LYS A 683 -7.65 -4.97 -27.82
CA LYS A 683 -8.26 -6.25 -28.24
C LYS A 683 -7.50 -7.50 -27.74
N LEU A 684 -6.92 -7.41 -26.54
CA LEU A 684 -6.15 -8.48 -25.90
C LEU A 684 -7.02 -9.30 -24.94
N LYS A 685 -7.26 -10.56 -25.30
CA LYS A 685 -7.88 -11.56 -24.42
C LYS A 685 -6.86 -12.08 -23.38
N THR A 686 -7.34 -12.40 -22.19
CA THR A 686 -6.58 -13.01 -21.10
C THR A 686 -7.36 -14.19 -20.51
N ILE A 687 -6.79 -14.97 -19.59
CA ILE A 687 -7.41 -16.24 -19.16
C ILE A 687 -8.48 -16.06 -18.08
N SER A 688 -8.45 -14.96 -17.31
CA SER A 688 -9.38 -14.72 -16.19
C SER A 688 -9.94 -13.29 -16.15
N LEU A 689 -9.11 -12.28 -16.46
CA LEU A 689 -9.41 -10.86 -16.30
C LEU A 689 -10.21 -10.25 -17.48
N ASN A 690 -9.98 -10.69 -18.72
CA ASN A 690 -10.65 -10.25 -19.93
C ASN A 690 -10.77 -11.41 -20.97
N PRO A 691 -11.66 -12.39 -20.74
CA PRO A 691 -11.73 -13.64 -21.53
C PRO A 691 -12.25 -13.52 -22.97
#